data_AF-A0A1L8F099-F1
#
_entry.id   AF-A0A1L8F099-F1
#
_cell.length_a   1.000
_cell.length_b   1.000
_cell.length_c   1.000
_cell.angle_alpha   90.00
_cell.angle_beta   90.00
_cell.angle_gamma   90.00
#
_symmetry.space_group_name_H-M   'P 1'
#
loop_
_entity.id
_entity.type
_entity.pdbx_description
1 polymer ?
#
loop_
_entity_poly.entity_id
_entity_poly.type
_entity_poly.pdbx_seq_one_letter_code
_entity_poly.pdbx_strand_id
1 'polypeptide(L)'
;MFGVLLAGIVSALLGTAIAHPQCLDFKPPFRPIKELTFCIQYKDFGCCDSVRDGEIMQNFYCVLSHFDLSGYESCAAHVQDILCQECSPYAAHLYDAEDPSTPVRTIAGLCEDYCWDVWQTCRSIFQYLTTDKELLALESNKAKFCRHLALQDTDYCFPRLLANSNLNQNLGLVTADAEGCLQLCLQEVANGLRNPVAMVHANDGTHRFFVAEQVGLVWTYLPNKSKLATPFLNISKAVLTSPWEGDERGFLGIVLHPHFKHNGKVYVYYSVEIGFDEIIRISEFRVSAHDMNTVDHGSERIILEVEEPASNHNGGEILFGHDGYLYIFIGDGGMAGDPFGKFGNAQNKSTLLGKVLRIDVNHNDHSPLYRIPPDNPFINDPSARPEIYAYGVRNIWRCSFDRGDPQTKEGKGRLFCGDVGQNKFEEVDIIERGKNYGWRAREGFSCYDKKLCANSSLDDVLPIFAYPHKLGKSVTGGYVYRGCQNPNLNGMYIFGDFMSGRLMALKEKQETGEWLYHEICMGTGQTCIFPGLINNYYQYIISFAEDEAGELYFMSTGVPIATSPSGVVYKIVDPSRRAPPGKCRFHHSLVKVKSKIIDFVPKEKLIIKTKSSKVKSAAKSPGRTKTKTTAQTPASSTPDWIEQLLKRLQSPTEKSKVKIPTTTRPATTKAPRSRKGGKSTQRRGQKKKTKTPGNSGKKQISSEVHNGAVRLVNSQKKSDRGRVEIFINGEWGTVCDDLWNTKTAAVVCRQLGFSHVVKASKQAEFGSANNLRILLDDVQCTGKEKTLLDCKHKGVGKHNCTHQEDAGVICSHKGNPET
;
A
#
# COMPACT_ATOMS: atom_id res chain seq x y z
N MET A 1 -42.64 -51.75 26.10
CA MET A 1 -42.69 -50.31 25.72
C MET A 1 -42.59 -49.55 27.04
N PHE A 2 -41.47 -48.93 27.45
CA PHE A 2 -40.33 -48.40 26.68
C PHE A 2 -40.77 -47.36 25.64
N GLY A 3 -40.44 -46.08 25.87
CA GLY A 3 -40.62 -45.00 24.89
C GLY A 3 -41.03 -43.64 25.49
N VAL A 4 -40.09 -42.69 25.48
CA VAL A 4 -40.31 -41.23 25.38
C VAL A 4 -41.32 -40.57 26.35
N LEU A 5 -40.86 -40.23 27.56
CA LEU A 5 -41.47 -39.15 28.36
C LEU A 5 -40.45 -38.49 29.32
N LEU A 6 -39.23 -38.24 28.82
CA LEU A 6 -38.13 -37.65 29.61
C LEU A 6 -37.11 -36.93 28.70
N ALA A 7 -37.59 -35.93 27.95
CA ALA A 7 -36.79 -35.09 27.06
C ALA A 7 -37.36 -33.65 27.04
N GLY A 8 -37.02 -32.83 28.04
CA GLY A 8 -37.53 -31.45 28.11
C GLY A 8 -37.06 -30.56 29.26
N ILE A 9 -36.31 -31.05 30.25
CA ILE A 9 -35.93 -30.28 31.47
C ILE A 9 -34.40 -30.21 31.70
N VAL A 10 -33.57 -30.76 30.79
CA VAL A 10 -32.10 -30.78 30.94
C VAL A 10 -31.37 -30.18 29.73
N SER A 11 -31.61 -28.89 29.47
CA SER A 11 -30.81 -28.09 28.52
C SER A 11 -30.55 -26.64 28.97
N ALA A 12 -30.82 -26.32 30.24
CA ALA A 12 -30.68 -24.97 30.80
C ALA A 12 -29.30 -24.70 31.46
N LEU A 13 -28.40 -25.70 31.52
CA LEU A 13 -27.11 -25.60 32.24
C LEU A 13 -25.90 -26.11 31.44
N LEU A 14 -26.04 -26.26 30.12
CA LEU A 14 -24.89 -26.25 29.21
C LEU A 14 -24.84 -24.87 28.55
N GLY A 15 -24.28 -23.91 29.28
CA GLY A 15 -23.78 -22.69 28.65
C GLY A 15 -22.77 -23.08 27.59
N THR A 16 -23.12 -22.86 26.32
CA THR A 16 -22.14 -22.92 25.24
C THR A 16 -21.00 -21.97 25.58
N ALA A 17 -19.77 -22.36 25.26
CA ALA A 17 -18.63 -21.46 25.34
C ALA A 17 -18.77 -20.39 24.24
N ILE A 18 -19.65 -19.42 24.47
CA ILE A 18 -19.67 -18.15 23.73
C ILE A 18 -18.29 -17.55 23.99
N ALA A 19 -17.48 -17.47 22.94
CA ALA A 19 -16.14 -16.89 23.05
C ALA A 19 -16.28 -15.50 23.68
N HIS A 20 -15.58 -15.29 24.81
CA HIS A 20 -15.63 -14.06 25.59
C HIS A 20 -15.55 -12.86 24.65
N PRO A 21 -16.47 -11.89 24.67
CA PRO A 21 -16.62 -10.86 23.64
C PRO A 21 -15.26 -10.22 23.28
N GLN A 22 -14.86 -10.41 22.02
CA GLN A 22 -13.53 -10.06 21.55
C GLN A 22 -13.60 -8.87 20.59
N CYS A 23 -12.63 -7.95 20.65
CA CYS A 23 -12.28 -7.11 19.48
C CYS A 23 -11.82 -7.97 18.26
N LEU A 24 -11.64 -9.28 18.47
CA LEU A 24 -11.32 -10.33 17.49
C LEU A 24 -12.54 -10.82 16.69
N ASP A 25 -13.60 -10.01 16.63
CA ASP A 25 -14.38 -9.82 15.38
C ASP A 25 -13.56 -9.00 14.33
N PHE A 26 -12.24 -8.92 14.58
CA PHE A 26 -11.10 -8.40 13.82
C PHE A 26 -11.27 -6.96 13.33
N LYS A 27 -11.64 -6.09 14.27
CA LYS A 27 -11.84 -4.66 14.03
C LYS A 27 -10.93 -3.81 14.92
N PRO A 28 -10.03 -3.02 14.30
CA PRO A 28 -9.40 -1.87 14.94
C PRO A 28 -10.39 -0.97 15.70
N PRO A 29 -9.92 -0.19 16.68
CA PRO A 29 -10.77 0.66 17.51
C PRO A 29 -11.67 1.59 16.69
N PHE A 30 -12.81 1.95 17.25
CA PHE A 30 -13.78 2.82 16.61
C PHE A 30 -14.38 3.82 17.60
N ARG A 31 -14.94 4.91 17.08
CA ARG A 31 -15.71 5.86 17.89
C ARG A 31 -17.20 5.57 17.70
N PRO A 32 -17.93 5.08 18.73
CA PRO A 32 -19.35 4.81 18.62
C PRO A 32 -20.16 6.08 18.28
N ILE A 33 -21.31 5.91 17.62
CA ILE A 33 -22.11 7.03 17.08
C ILE A 33 -22.88 7.75 18.20
N LYS A 34 -23.31 6.98 19.20
CA LYS A 34 -23.81 7.47 20.49
C LYS A 34 -22.68 7.30 21.49
N GLU A 35 -22.54 8.22 22.44
CA GLU A 35 -21.59 8.01 23.54
C GLU A 35 -21.99 6.77 24.35
N LEU A 36 -20.99 6.06 24.87
CA LEU A 36 -21.21 4.97 25.82
C LEU A 36 -21.74 5.55 27.13
N THR A 37 -22.68 4.87 27.75
CA THR A 37 -23.38 5.30 28.97
C THR A 37 -22.86 4.62 30.23
N PHE A 38 -22.32 3.40 30.10
CA PHE A 38 -21.80 2.63 31.23
C PHE A 38 -20.27 2.53 31.19
N CYS A 39 -19.69 2.09 30.08
CA CYS A 39 -18.25 2.02 29.85
C CYS A 39 -17.68 3.34 29.29
N ILE A 40 -17.98 4.44 29.98
CA ILE A 40 -17.70 5.82 29.55
C ILE A 40 -16.20 6.08 29.24
N GLN A 41 -15.29 5.34 29.88
CA GLN A 41 -13.84 5.48 29.70
C GLN A 41 -13.35 5.01 28.31
N TYR A 42 -14.17 4.28 27.56
CA TYR A 42 -13.87 3.81 26.21
C TYR A 42 -14.65 4.54 25.10
N LYS A 43 -15.41 5.59 25.43
CA LYS A 43 -16.34 6.25 24.48
C LYS A 43 -15.70 6.87 23.23
N ASP A 44 -14.39 7.17 23.27
CA ASP A 44 -13.69 7.84 22.19
C ASP A 44 -12.81 6.90 21.33
N PHE A 45 -12.46 5.72 21.85
CA PHE A 45 -11.43 4.84 21.27
C PHE A 45 -11.67 3.32 21.47
N GLY A 46 -12.84 2.89 21.95
CA GLY A 46 -13.14 1.50 22.30
C GLY A 46 -13.56 0.55 21.17
N CYS A 47 -13.91 -0.67 21.57
CA CYS A 47 -14.52 -1.72 20.75
C CYS A 47 -16.03 -1.92 20.96
N CYS A 48 -16.68 -1.13 21.85
CA CYS A 48 -18.11 -1.26 22.16
C CYS A 48 -18.98 -0.27 21.39
N ASP A 49 -20.17 -0.72 20.99
CA ASP A 49 -21.30 0.14 20.65
C ASP A 49 -22.31 0.21 21.83
N SER A 50 -23.39 0.97 21.65
CA SER A 50 -24.42 1.15 22.68
C SER A 50 -25.26 -0.12 22.98
N VAL A 51 -25.13 -1.18 22.20
CA VAL A 51 -25.78 -2.47 22.50
C VAL A 51 -24.87 -3.26 23.45
N ARG A 52 -23.58 -3.38 23.15
CA ARG A 52 -22.63 -4.06 24.05
C ARG A 52 -22.48 -3.34 25.39
N ASP A 53 -22.45 -2.00 25.39
CA ASP A 53 -22.50 -1.18 26.62
C ASP A 53 -23.71 -1.50 27.51
N GLY A 54 -24.88 -1.69 26.88
CA GLY A 54 -26.10 -2.12 27.57
C GLY A 54 -26.04 -3.56 28.09
N GLU A 55 -25.49 -4.50 27.32
CA GLU A 55 -25.29 -5.89 27.76
C GLU A 55 -24.33 -5.98 28.96
N ILE A 56 -23.23 -5.22 28.93
CA ILE A 56 -22.27 -5.10 30.03
C ILE A 56 -22.94 -4.50 31.27
N MET A 57 -23.73 -3.43 31.12
CA MET A 57 -24.50 -2.83 32.20
C MET A 57 -25.51 -3.81 32.83
N GLN A 58 -26.18 -4.65 32.04
CA GLN A 58 -27.05 -5.71 32.59
C GLN A 58 -26.24 -6.78 33.35
N ASN A 59 -25.05 -7.15 32.85
CA ASN A 59 -24.18 -8.11 33.54
C ASN A 59 -23.68 -7.57 34.89
N PHE A 60 -23.31 -6.29 34.95
CA PHE A 60 -22.95 -5.58 36.18
C PHE A 60 -24.05 -5.66 37.25
N TYR A 61 -25.30 -5.35 36.89
CA TYR A 61 -26.43 -5.45 37.83
C TYR A 61 -26.74 -6.90 38.23
N CYS A 62 -26.52 -7.87 37.32
CA CYS A 62 -26.65 -9.29 37.64
C CYS A 62 -25.63 -9.73 38.70
N VAL A 63 -24.33 -9.44 38.48
CA VAL A 63 -23.24 -9.76 39.41
C VAL A 63 -23.46 -9.12 40.78
N LEU A 64 -23.82 -7.83 40.83
CA LEU A 64 -24.01 -7.12 42.09
C LEU A 64 -25.31 -7.50 42.83
N SER A 65 -26.28 -8.14 42.17
CA SER A 65 -27.49 -8.65 42.84
C SER A 65 -27.21 -9.75 43.88
N HIS A 66 -26.02 -10.33 43.87
CA HIS A 66 -25.55 -11.29 44.86
C HIS A 66 -24.89 -10.66 46.11
N PHE A 67 -24.78 -9.33 46.17
CA PHE A 67 -24.11 -8.61 47.25
C PHE A 67 -25.11 -7.79 48.09
N ASP A 68 -24.76 -7.53 49.35
CA ASP A 68 -25.49 -6.59 50.18
C ASP A 68 -25.06 -5.13 49.88
N LEU A 69 -25.65 -4.17 50.59
CA LEU A 69 -25.35 -2.74 50.36
C LEU A 69 -23.87 -2.41 50.58
N SER A 70 -23.22 -3.06 51.55
CA SER A 70 -21.79 -2.85 51.87
C SER A 70 -20.88 -3.42 50.78
N GLY A 71 -21.22 -4.62 50.27
CA GLY A 71 -20.56 -5.22 49.12
C GLY A 71 -20.76 -4.42 47.83
N TYR A 72 -21.96 -3.87 47.61
CA TYR A 72 -22.23 -2.97 46.48
C TYR A 72 -21.34 -1.72 46.54
N GLU A 73 -21.35 -0.99 47.66
CA GLU A 73 -20.55 0.23 47.85
C GLU A 73 -19.03 -0.03 47.73
N SER A 74 -18.57 -1.21 48.20
CA SER A 74 -17.15 -1.59 48.14
C SER A 74 -16.70 -2.06 46.75
N CYS A 75 -17.57 -2.75 46.00
CA CYS A 75 -17.16 -3.54 44.83
C CYS A 75 -17.70 -3.07 43.49
N ALA A 76 -18.70 -2.19 43.44
CA ALA A 76 -19.31 -1.76 42.18
C ALA A 76 -18.29 -1.20 41.18
N ALA A 77 -17.40 -0.29 41.62
CA ALA A 77 -16.36 0.27 40.77
C ALA A 77 -15.45 -0.81 40.13
N HIS A 78 -14.97 -1.77 40.93
CA HIS A 78 -14.13 -2.86 40.44
C HIS A 78 -14.86 -3.79 39.46
N VAL A 79 -16.14 -4.09 39.70
CA VAL A 79 -16.97 -4.90 38.79
C VAL A 79 -17.20 -4.18 37.47
N GLN A 80 -17.51 -2.88 37.49
CA GLN A 80 -17.64 -2.05 36.29
C GLN A 80 -16.31 -1.99 35.51
N ASP A 81 -15.20 -1.74 36.19
CA ASP A 81 -13.87 -1.66 35.56
C ASP A 81 -13.48 -2.97 34.86
N ILE A 82 -13.66 -4.12 35.52
CA ILE A 82 -13.32 -5.44 34.96
C ILE A 82 -14.23 -5.77 33.76
N LEU A 83 -15.54 -5.57 33.88
CA LEU A 83 -16.48 -5.86 32.80
C LEU A 83 -16.31 -4.92 31.60
N CYS A 84 -15.95 -3.65 31.82
CA CYS A 84 -15.69 -2.71 30.72
C CYS A 84 -14.40 -3.00 29.95
N GLN A 85 -13.55 -3.94 30.37
CA GLN A 85 -12.35 -4.33 29.60
C GLN A 85 -12.69 -4.99 28.26
N GLU A 86 -13.91 -5.53 28.11
CA GLU A 86 -14.48 -5.93 26.81
C GLU A 86 -14.47 -4.79 25.78
N CYS A 87 -14.64 -3.54 26.23
CA CYS A 87 -14.66 -2.35 25.40
C CYS A 87 -13.27 -1.77 25.11
N SER A 88 -12.21 -2.33 25.69
CA SER A 88 -10.84 -1.82 25.53
C SER A 88 -10.31 -2.06 24.12
N PRO A 89 -9.63 -1.07 23.47
CA PRO A 89 -8.96 -1.30 22.19
C PRO A 89 -7.90 -2.43 22.27
N TYR A 90 -7.43 -2.74 23.48
CA TYR A 90 -6.43 -3.77 23.76
C TYR A 90 -7.04 -5.06 24.30
N ALA A 91 -8.36 -5.30 24.15
CA ALA A 91 -8.99 -6.52 24.66
C ALA A 91 -8.31 -7.81 24.15
N ALA A 92 -7.81 -7.82 22.91
CA ALA A 92 -7.04 -8.95 22.38
C ALA A 92 -5.80 -9.31 23.24
N HIS A 93 -5.05 -8.31 23.71
CA HIS A 93 -3.95 -8.50 24.67
C HIS A 93 -4.46 -8.84 26.07
N LEU A 94 -5.46 -8.10 26.57
CA LEU A 94 -5.98 -8.26 27.93
C LEU A 94 -6.52 -9.67 28.19
N TYR A 95 -7.03 -10.36 27.18
CA TYR A 95 -7.57 -11.71 27.30
C TYR A 95 -6.67 -12.80 26.69
N ASP A 96 -5.37 -12.51 26.43
CA ASP A 96 -4.38 -13.40 25.76
C ASP A 96 -4.92 -14.09 24.48
N ALA A 97 -5.72 -13.36 23.71
CA ALA A 97 -6.55 -13.91 22.63
C ALA A 97 -6.00 -13.63 21.21
N GLU A 98 -4.84 -12.96 21.08
CA GLU A 98 -4.18 -12.67 19.80
C GLU A 98 -3.84 -13.93 18.97
N ASP A 99 -3.49 -15.03 19.64
CA ASP A 99 -3.06 -16.28 19.02
C ASP A 99 -4.15 -17.36 19.21
N PRO A 100 -4.72 -17.93 18.13
CA PRO A 100 -5.76 -18.95 18.23
C PRO A 100 -5.29 -20.30 18.81
N SER A 101 -3.99 -20.45 19.12
CA SER A 101 -3.45 -21.58 19.88
C SER A 101 -3.30 -21.31 21.38
N THR A 102 -3.49 -20.06 21.83
CA THR A 102 -3.48 -19.68 23.25
C THR A 102 -4.90 -19.79 23.86
N PRO A 103 -5.07 -20.38 25.05
CA PRO A 103 -6.35 -20.36 25.75
C PRO A 103 -6.77 -18.93 26.13
N VAL A 104 -7.90 -18.47 25.59
CA VAL A 104 -8.49 -17.15 25.88
C VAL A 104 -8.87 -17.05 27.37
N ARG A 105 -8.42 -15.98 28.03
CA ARG A 105 -8.76 -15.71 29.44
C ARG A 105 -10.25 -15.41 29.60
N THR A 106 -10.76 -15.71 30.79
CA THR A 106 -12.11 -15.32 31.24
C THR A 106 -12.17 -13.96 31.95
N ILE A 107 -11.02 -13.48 32.45
CA ILE A 107 -10.86 -12.19 33.14
C ILE A 107 -9.71 -11.43 32.48
N ALA A 108 -9.85 -10.11 32.34
CA ALA A 108 -8.84 -9.24 31.76
C ALA A 108 -7.54 -9.21 32.57
N GLY A 109 -6.42 -9.01 31.89
CA GLY A 109 -5.09 -8.87 32.47
C GLY A 109 -4.98 -7.65 33.40
N LEU A 110 -4.89 -7.90 34.70
CA LEU A 110 -4.79 -6.86 35.72
C LEU A 110 -3.33 -6.57 36.07
N CYS A 111 -3.03 -5.31 36.38
CA CYS A 111 -1.76 -4.96 37.01
C CYS A 111 -1.70 -5.54 38.43
N GLU A 112 -0.53 -5.97 38.89
CA GLU A 112 -0.40 -6.68 40.18
C GLU A 112 -0.86 -5.82 41.38
N ASP A 113 -0.57 -4.51 41.34
CA ASP A 113 -1.04 -3.51 42.31
C ASP A 113 -2.56 -3.42 42.36
N TYR A 114 -3.23 -3.26 41.22
CA TYR A 114 -4.70 -3.21 41.14
C TYR A 114 -5.36 -4.54 41.53
N CYS A 115 -4.81 -5.68 41.09
CA CYS A 115 -5.32 -6.99 41.48
C CYS A 115 -5.20 -7.23 43.00
N TRP A 116 -4.12 -6.76 43.62
CA TRP A 116 -3.94 -6.87 45.07
C TRP A 116 -5.01 -6.10 45.85
N ASP A 117 -5.43 -4.95 45.34
CA ASP A 117 -6.51 -4.12 45.91
C ASP A 117 -7.86 -4.83 45.77
N VAL A 118 -8.27 -5.18 44.54
CA VAL A 118 -9.52 -5.93 44.23
C VAL A 118 -9.60 -7.23 45.03
N TRP A 119 -8.48 -7.94 45.23
CA TRP A 119 -8.46 -9.17 46.03
C TRP A 119 -8.68 -8.92 47.53
N GLN A 120 -8.20 -7.79 48.05
CA GLN A 120 -8.36 -7.44 49.47
C GLN A 120 -9.74 -6.86 49.78
N THR A 121 -10.33 -6.09 48.87
CA THR A 121 -11.68 -5.52 49.02
C THR A 121 -12.78 -6.51 48.63
N CYS A 122 -12.62 -7.21 47.50
CA CYS A 122 -13.75 -7.70 46.71
C CYS A 122 -13.56 -9.06 46.03
N ARG A 123 -12.59 -9.90 46.44
CA ARG A 123 -12.30 -11.19 45.75
C ARG A 123 -13.50 -12.11 45.46
N SER A 124 -14.56 -12.02 46.26
CA SER A 124 -15.80 -12.79 46.05
C SER A 124 -16.59 -12.40 44.79
N ILE A 125 -16.24 -11.32 44.08
CA ILE A 125 -16.82 -11.01 42.75
C ILE A 125 -16.41 -12.04 41.69
N PHE A 126 -15.23 -12.65 41.81
CA PHE A 126 -14.70 -13.51 40.75
C PHE A 126 -15.52 -14.79 40.54
N GLN A 127 -16.19 -15.32 41.57
CA GLN A 127 -17.10 -16.48 41.44
C GLN A 127 -18.32 -16.21 40.53
N TYR A 128 -18.64 -14.93 40.27
CA TYR A 128 -19.72 -14.48 39.39
C TYR A 128 -19.21 -13.93 38.05
N LEU A 129 -17.94 -13.50 37.99
CA LEU A 129 -17.31 -12.96 36.78
C LEU A 129 -16.62 -14.03 35.91
N THR A 130 -16.30 -15.21 36.45
CA THR A 130 -15.57 -16.25 35.69
C THR A 130 -16.01 -17.68 35.99
N THR A 131 -15.89 -18.53 34.97
CA THR A 131 -16.07 -19.99 35.04
C THR A 131 -14.74 -20.75 35.14
N ASP A 132 -13.61 -20.04 35.24
CA ASP A 132 -12.26 -20.61 35.30
C ASP A 132 -11.98 -21.26 36.65
N LYS A 133 -11.89 -22.60 36.63
CA LYS A 133 -11.71 -23.41 37.84
C LYS A 133 -10.29 -23.35 38.39
N GLU A 134 -9.28 -23.02 37.59
CA GLU A 134 -7.91 -22.86 38.10
C GLU A 134 -7.78 -21.52 38.81
N LEU A 135 -8.28 -20.43 38.21
CA LEU A 135 -8.29 -19.11 38.83
C LEU A 135 -9.10 -19.10 40.14
N LEU A 136 -10.30 -19.71 40.16
CA LEU A 136 -11.11 -19.82 41.36
C LEU A 136 -10.45 -20.70 42.44
N ALA A 137 -9.75 -21.78 42.08
CA ALA A 137 -8.99 -22.58 43.05
C ALA A 137 -7.82 -21.80 43.70
N LEU A 138 -7.39 -20.69 43.09
CA LEU A 138 -6.37 -19.79 43.64
C LEU A 138 -6.92 -18.67 44.53
N GLU A 139 -8.25 -18.51 44.69
CA GLU A 139 -8.86 -17.38 45.42
C GLU A 139 -8.29 -17.20 46.84
N SER A 140 -7.97 -18.29 47.54
CA SER A 140 -7.36 -18.26 48.88
C SER A 140 -5.92 -17.73 48.95
N ASN A 141 -5.24 -17.51 47.81
CA ASN A 141 -3.82 -17.18 47.74
C ASN A 141 -3.53 -15.99 46.81
N LYS A 142 -3.65 -14.76 47.34
CA LYS A 142 -3.42 -13.49 46.62
C LYS A 142 -2.22 -13.51 45.68
N ALA A 143 -1.07 -14.00 46.14
CA ALA A 143 0.20 -13.99 45.40
C ALA A 143 0.26 -15.02 44.25
N LYS A 144 -0.58 -16.06 44.26
CA LYS A 144 -0.78 -16.93 43.09
C LYS A 144 -1.89 -16.40 42.19
N PHE A 145 -3.01 -15.96 42.79
CA PHE A 145 -4.18 -15.41 42.09
C PHE A 145 -3.79 -14.24 41.18
N CYS A 146 -3.15 -13.21 41.73
CA CYS A 146 -2.75 -12.04 40.94
C CYS A 146 -1.58 -12.30 39.98
N ARG A 147 -0.79 -13.36 40.19
CA ARG A 147 0.20 -13.80 39.20
C ARG A 147 -0.45 -14.53 38.03
N HIS A 148 -1.57 -15.22 38.25
CA HIS A 148 -2.38 -15.80 37.17
C HIS A 148 -3.05 -14.69 36.34
N LEU A 149 -3.60 -13.65 37.00
CA LEU A 149 -4.19 -12.49 36.32
C LEU A 149 -3.20 -11.49 35.70
N ALA A 150 -1.90 -11.61 35.96
CA ALA A 150 -0.89 -10.75 35.36
C ALA A 150 -0.65 -11.06 33.87
N LEU A 151 -0.35 -10.02 33.10
CA LEU A 151 0.20 -10.11 31.74
C LEU A 151 1.74 -10.15 31.79
N GLN A 152 2.36 -10.71 30.74
CA GLN A 152 3.82 -10.64 30.58
C GLN A 152 4.30 -9.24 30.20
N ASP A 153 3.49 -8.52 29.42
CA ASP A 153 3.71 -7.10 29.11
C ASP A 153 2.90 -6.23 30.09
N THR A 154 3.60 -5.44 30.90
CA THR A 154 2.99 -4.61 31.95
C THR A 154 2.59 -3.21 31.49
N ASP A 155 2.80 -2.88 30.20
CA ASP A 155 2.28 -1.64 29.61
C ASP A 155 0.79 -1.75 29.25
N TYR A 156 0.29 -2.97 28.99
CA TYR A 156 -1.09 -3.28 28.62
C TYR A 156 -2.00 -3.70 29.79
N CYS A 157 -1.47 -3.83 31.02
CA CYS A 157 -2.30 -4.27 32.15
C CYS A 157 -3.28 -3.18 32.61
N PHE A 158 -4.47 -3.58 33.09
CA PHE A 158 -5.46 -2.63 33.62
C PHE A 158 -5.16 -2.26 35.08
N PRO A 159 -5.27 -0.98 35.51
CA PRO A 159 -5.74 0.20 34.76
C PRO A 159 -4.64 0.97 34.00
N ARG A 160 -3.38 0.56 34.11
CA ARG A 160 -2.22 1.32 33.61
C ARG A 160 -2.31 1.63 32.11
N LEU A 161 -2.89 0.72 31.31
CA LEU A 161 -3.16 0.93 29.89
C LEU A 161 -3.92 2.24 29.59
N LEU A 162 -4.86 2.68 30.45
CA LEU A 162 -5.64 3.91 30.22
C LEU A 162 -4.79 5.17 30.40
N ALA A 163 -3.79 5.12 31.27
CA ALA A 163 -2.86 6.23 31.52
C ALA A 163 -1.61 6.17 30.61
N ASN A 164 -1.41 5.09 29.84
CA ASN A 164 -0.22 4.88 29.04
C ASN A 164 -0.24 5.73 27.75
N SER A 165 0.39 6.91 27.81
CA SER A 165 0.49 7.83 26.67
C SER A 165 1.14 7.19 25.43
N ASN A 166 2.09 6.27 25.61
CA ASN A 166 2.79 5.64 24.48
C ASN A 166 1.87 4.71 23.67
N LEU A 167 0.92 4.06 24.34
CA LEU A 167 -0.12 3.26 23.70
C LEU A 167 -1.22 4.16 23.11
N ASN A 168 -1.69 5.15 23.88
CA ASN A 168 -2.93 5.85 23.58
C ASN A 168 -2.80 7.07 22.65
N GLN A 169 -1.61 7.69 22.54
CA GLN A 169 -1.44 8.98 21.85
C GLN A 169 -1.89 9.00 20.39
N ASN A 170 -1.79 7.87 19.68
CA ASN A 170 -2.14 7.76 18.25
C ASN A 170 -3.33 6.81 17.99
N LEU A 171 -4.09 6.43 19.03
CA LEU A 171 -5.27 5.57 18.88
C LEU A 171 -6.26 6.20 17.88
N GLY A 172 -6.68 5.42 16.88
CA GLY A 172 -7.64 5.86 15.89
C GLY A 172 -7.08 6.83 14.82
N LEU A 173 -5.78 7.08 14.75
CA LEU A 173 -5.14 7.75 13.60
C LEU A 173 -4.47 6.71 12.71
N VAL A 174 -4.46 6.90 11.37
CA VAL A 174 -3.72 6.02 10.45
C VAL A 174 -2.26 5.94 10.90
N THR A 175 -1.78 4.74 11.17
CA THR A 175 -0.41 4.50 11.62
C THR A 175 0.57 4.94 10.52
N ALA A 176 1.56 5.75 10.89
CA ALA A 176 2.68 6.09 10.01
C ALA A 176 3.98 5.45 10.52
N ASP A 177 4.93 5.16 9.62
CA ASP A 177 6.29 4.78 10.01
C ASP A 177 7.18 6.01 10.30
N ALA A 178 8.47 5.77 10.59
CA ALA A 178 9.43 6.82 10.95
C ALA A 178 9.77 7.75 9.77
N GLU A 179 9.54 7.28 8.55
CA GLU A 179 9.67 8.02 7.30
C GLU A 179 8.39 8.82 6.95
N GLY A 180 7.30 8.63 7.70
CA GLY A 180 6.02 9.30 7.52
C GLY A 180 5.06 8.62 6.53
N CYS A 181 5.36 7.38 6.12
CA CYS A 181 4.54 6.60 5.21
C CYS A 181 3.36 5.95 5.93
N LEU A 182 2.17 6.04 5.34
CA LEU A 182 0.91 5.55 5.90
C LEU A 182 0.81 4.03 5.76
N GLN A 183 0.78 3.31 6.88
CA GLN A 183 0.67 1.87 6.93
C GLN A 183 -0.79 1.43 6.78
N LEU A 184 -1.14 0.97 5.58
CA LEU A 184 -2.43 0.35 5.31
C LEU A 184 -2.27 -1.17 5.15
N CYS A 185 -3.38 -1.89 5.29
CA CYS A 185 -3.46 -3.32 5.00
C CYS A 185 -4.40 -3.54 3.82
N LEU A 186 -4.31 -4.71 3.20
CA LEU A 186 -5.19 -5.10 2.11
C LEU A 186 -6.03 -6.30 2.51
N GLN A 187 -7.16 -6.47 1.84
CA GLN A 187 -7.91 -7.72 1.85
C GLN A 187 -8.09 -8.20 0.42
N GLU A 188 -7.83 -9.48 0.18
CA GLU A 188 -8.09 -10.12 -1.11
C GLU A 188 -9.60 -10.28 -1.36
N VAL A 189 -10.04 -10.04 -2.60
CA VAL A 189 -11.48 -10.00 -2.97
C VAL A 189 -11.80 -10.80 -4.23
N ALA A 190 -10.88 -10.86 -5.20
CA ALA A 190 -10.96 -11.71 -6.37
C ALA A 190 -9.55 -12.05 -6.86
N ASN A 191 -9.33 -13.26 -7.41
CA ASN A 191 -8.03 -13.69 -7.91
C ASN A 191 -8.16 -14.57 -9.15
N GLY A 192 -7.03 -14.81 -9.84
CA GLY A 192 -6.97 -15.63 -11.04
C GLY A 192 -7.51 -14.93 -12.30
N LEU A 193 -7.52 -13.60 -12.29
CA LEU A 193 -8.09 -12.76 -13.34
C LEU A 193 -7.07 -12.50 -14.46
N ARG A 194 -7.57 -12.40 -15.69
CA ARG A 194 -6.80 -12.08 -16.90
C ARG A 194 -6.67 -10.57 -17.11
N ASN A 195 -5.57 -10.02 -16.62
CA ASN A 195 -5.28 -8.58 -16.55
C ASN A 195 -6.53 -7.70 -16.29
N PRO A 196 -7.03 -7.63 -15.04
CA PRO A 196 -8.27 -6.94 -14.72
C PRO A 196 -8.13 -5.42 -14.84
N VAL A 197 -8.86 -4.83 -15.78
CA VAL A 197 -8.75 -3.40 -16.18
C VAL A 197 -9.74 -2.47 -15.47
N ALA A 198 -10.89 -2.99 -15.05
CA ALA A 198 -11.96 -2.18 -14.49
C ALA A 198 -12.82 -3.01 -13.53
N MET A 199 -13.34 -2.35 -12.51
CA MET A 199 -14.36 -2.91 -11.62
C MET A 199 -15.45 -1.85 -11.37
N VAL A 200 -16.71 -2.23 -11.48
CA VAL A 200 -17.87 -1.34 -11.24
C VAL A 200 -18.96 -2.01 -10.43
N HIS A 201 -19.78 -1.20 -9.76
CA HIS A 201 -20.90 -1.67 -8.93
C HIS A 201 -22.27 -1.47 -9.60
N ALA A 202 -23.25 -2.31 -9.28
CA ALA A 202 -24.57 -2.29 -9.91
C ALA A 202 -25.39 -1.00 -9.66
N ASN A 203 -25.20 -0.34 -8.51
CA ASN A 203 -26.00 0.82 -8.06
C ASN A 203 -27.52 0.55 -8.05
N ASP A 204 -27.91 -0.72 -7.92
CA ASP A 204 -29.29 -1.21 -7.92
C ASP A 204 -29.77 -1.63 -6.52
N GLY A 205 -28.91 -1.48 -5.50
CA GLY A 205 -29.10 -1.94 -4.13
C GLY A 205 -28.68 -3.40 -3.89
N THR A 206 -28.12 -4.12 -4.88
CA THR A 206 -27.70 -5.52 -4.71
C THR A 206 -26.28 -5.68 -4.17
N HIS A 207 -25.44 -4.63 -4.16
CA HIS A 207 -24.01 -4.70 -3.82
C HIS A 207 -23.22 -5.72 -4.66
N ARG A 208 -23.73 -6.08 -5.85
CA ARG A 208 -22.95 -6.80 -6.87
C ARG A 208 -21.89 -5.88 -7.46
N PHE A 209 -20.73 -6.46 -7.73
CA PHE A 209 -19.68 -5.81 -8.51
C PHE A 209 -19.31 -6.69 -9.71
N PHE A 210 -18.81 -6.03 -10.75
CA PHE A 210 -18.44 -6.63 -12.01
C PHE A 210 -16.97 -6.33 -12.27
N VAL A 211 -16.16 -7.34 -12.59
CA VAL A 211 -14.73 -7.17 -12.88
C VAL A 211 -14.47 -7.52 -14.33
N ALA A 212 -13.89 -6.58 -15.08
CA ALA A 212 -13.56 -6.72 -16.49
C ALA A 212 -12.10 -7.14 -16.69
N GLU A 213 -11.89 -8.16 -17.51
CA GLU A 213 -10.61 -8.68 -17.98
C GLU A 213 -10.29 -8.11 -19.36
N GLN A 214 -9.03 -7.71 -19.62
CA GLN A 214 -8.60 -7.08 -20.88
C GLN A 214 -8.97 -7.89 -22.13
N VAL A 215 -9.11 -9.22 -22.00
CA VAL A 215 -9.56 -10.14 -23.06
C VAL A 215 -11.07 -10.07 -23.38
N GLY A 216 -11.81 -9.06 -22.94
CA GLY A 216 -13.23 -8.89 -23.29
C GLY A 216 -14.19 -9.79 -22.51
N LEU A 217 -13.85 -10.15 -21.27
CA LEU A 217 -14.71 -10.90 -20.36
C LEU A 217 -15.04 -10.05 -19.13
N VAL A 218 -16.31 -10.01 -18.73
CA VAL A 218 -16.75 -9.34 -17.50
C VAL A 218 -17.39 -10.36 -16.58
N TRP A 219 -16.96 -10.44 -15.33
CA TRP A 219 -17.42 -11.42 -14.35
C TRP A 219 -18.30 -10.79 -13.27
N THR A 220 -19.49 -11.35 -13.03
CA THR A 220 -20.36 -10.97 -11.90
C THR A 220 -19.85 -11.57 -10.59
N TYR A 221 -19.71 -10.73 -9.58
CA TYR A 221 -19.42 -11.12 -8.19
C TYR A 221 -20.57 -10.71 -7.27
N LEU A 222 -20.86 -11.56 -6.28
CA LEU A 222 -21.89 -11.34 -5.26
C LEU A 222 -21.32 -10.65 -4.01
N PRO A 223 -22.15 -10.08 -3.10
CA PRO A 223 -21.69 -9.40 -1.89
C PRO A 223 -20.82 -10.25 -0.94
N ASN A 224 -20.94 -11.59 -1.01
CA ASN A 224 -20.08 -12.54 -0.28
C ASN A 224 -18.76 -12.85 -1.00
N LYS A 225 -18.40 -12.09 -2.04
CA LYS A 225 -17.25 -12.27 -2.96
C LYS A 225 -17.30 -13.49 -3.87
N SER A 226 -18.32 -14.35 -3.80
CA SER A 226 -18.42 -15.49 -4.72
C SER A 226 -18.65 -15.02 -6.17
N LYS A 227 -18.04 -15.72 -7.13
CA LYS A 227 -18.09 -15.39 -8.56
C LYS A 227 -19.14 -16.26 -9.25
N LEU A 228 -19.85 -15.71 -10.24
CA LEU A 228 -20.70 -16.51 -11.12
C LEU A 228 -19.87 -17.17 -12.24
N ALA A 229 -20.18 -18.44 -12.54
CA ALA A 229 -19.47 -19.22 -13.56
C ALA A 229 -19.79 -18.78 -15.01
N THR A 230 -20.89 -18.05 -15.19
CA THR A 230 -21.27 -17.40 -16.45
C THR A 230 -20.81 -15.94 -16.40
N PRO A 231 -20.08 -15.43 -17.40
CA PRO A 231 -19.70 -14.02 -17.46
C PRO A 231 -20.94 -13.13 -17.72
N PHE A 232 -20.90 -11.92 -17.19
CA PHE A 232 -21.89 -10.86 -17.43
C PHE A 232 -21.90 -10.42 -18.90
N LEU A 233 -20.71 -10.20 -19.44
CA LEU A 233 -20.44 -9.83 -20.83
C LEU A 233 -19.27 -10.68 -21.35
N ASN A 234 -19.33 -11.04 -22.62
CA ASN A 234 -18.26 -11.75 -23.31
C ASN A 234 -18.21 -11.28 -24.76
N ILE A 235 -17.25 -10.42 -25.07
CA ILE A 235 -16.99 -9.89 -26.42
C ILE A 235 -15.55 -10.21 -26.87
N SER A 236 -14.95 -11.27 -26.31
CA SER A 236 -13.54 -11.69 -26.55
C SER A 236 -13.21 -12.10 -27.99
N LYS A 237 -14.20 -12.11 -28.89
CA LYS A 237 -14.04 -12.32 -30.34
C LYS A 237 -13.98 -11.02 -31.15
N ALA A 238 -14.37 -9.90 -30.57
CA ALA A 238 -14.38 -8.58 -31.21
C ALA A 238 -13.28 -7.66 -30.66
N VAL A 239 -12.88 -7.87 -29.40
CA VAL A 239 -11.81 -7.13 -28.74
C VAL A 239 -10.44 -7.41 -29.39
N LEU A 240 -9.79 -6.35 -29.86
CA LEU A 240 -8.40 -6.36 -30.31
C LEU A 240 -7.47 -6.29 -29.10
N THR A 241 -6.65 -7.31 -28.88
CA THR A 241 -5.60 -7.36 -27.84
C THR A 241 -4.56 -8.43 -28.19
N SER A 242 -3.36 -8.34 -27.64
CA SER A 242 -2.22 -9.19 -27.99
C SER A 242 -1.58 -9.87 -26.77
N PRO A 243 -0.63 -10.82 -26.97
CA PRO A 243 0.11 -11.45 -25.87
C PRO A 243 1.36 -10.65 -25.45
N TRP A 244 1.54 -9.41 -25.91
CA TRP A 244 2.69 -8.58 -25.55
C TRP A 244 2.54 -7.96 -24.15
N GLU A 245 3.67 -7.74 -23.46
CA GLU A 245 3.70 -7.11 -22.14
C GLU A 245 3.49 -5.59 -22.28
N GLY A 246 2.51 -5.04 -21.57
CA GLY A 246 2.16 -3.62 -21.67
C GLY A 246 1.42 -3.20 -22.94
N ASP A 247 0.79 -4.14 -23.67
CA ASP A 247 -0.17 -3.80 -24.73
C ASP A 247 -1.36 -3.04 -24.13
N GLU A 248 -1.58 -1.79 -24.56
CA GLU A 248 -2.62 -0.91 -24.04
C GLU A 248 -4.00 -1.22 -24.63
N ARG A 249 -4.08 -1.95 -25.75
CA ARG A 249 -5.34 -2.32 -26.43
C ARG A 249 -6.06 -3.46 -25.75
N GLY A 250 -7.39 -3.42 -25.78
CA GLY A 250 -8.23 -4.51 -25.31
C GLY A 250 -9.62 -4.05 -24.92
N PHE A 251 -10.25 -4.78 -24.02
CA PHE A 251 -11.32 -4.23 -23.21
C PHE A 251 -10.70 -3.33 -22.15
N LEU A 252 -11.17 -2.08 -22.02
CA LEU A 252 -10.53 -1.07 -21.16
C LEU A 252 -11.50 -0.45 -20.15
N GLY A 253 -12.76 -0.28 -20.51
CA GLY A 253 -13.75 0.41 -19.67
C GLY A 253 -15.13 -0.23 -19.69
N ILE A 254 -15.84 -0.12 -18.57
CA ILE A 254 -17.25 -0.49 -18.44
C ILE A 254 -17.92 0.43 -17.42
N VAL A 255 -19.14 0.87 -17.71
CA VAL A 255 -19.99 1.56 -16.72
C VAL A 255 -21.46 1.18 -16.89
N LEU A 256 -22.18 1.23 -15.78
CA LEU A 256 -23.63 0.99 -15.71
C LEU A 256 -24.35 2.34 -15.56
N HIS A 257 -25.46 2.52 -16.26
CA HIS A 257 -26.19 3.80 -16.26
C HIS A 257 -26.61 4.22 -14.83
N PRO A 258 -26.70 5.52 -14.48
CA PRO A 258 -27.21 5.96 -13.18
C PRO A 258 -28.65 5.52 -12.86
N HIS A 259 -29.35 4.95 -13.86
CA HIS A 259 -30.69 4.37 -13.77
C HIS A 259 -30.71 2.89 -14.21
N PHE A 260 -29.57 2.19 -14.10
CA PHE A 260 -29.40 0.79 -14.50
C PHE A 260 -30.49 -0.14 -13.95
N LYS A 261 -30.90 0.06 -12.69
CA LYS A 261 -32.02 -0.65 -12.04
C LYS A 261 -33.35 -0.61 -12.82
N HIS A 262 -33.53 0.39 -13.68
CA HIS A 262 -34.76 0.63 -14.45
C HIS A 262 -34.58 0.44 -15.96
N ASN A 263 -33.42 0.81 -16.53
CA ASN A 263 -33.17 0.74 -17.97
C ASN A 263 -32.23 -0.38 -18.42
N GLY A 264 -31.53 -1.04 -17.50
CA GLY A 264 -30.61 -2.14 -17.77
C GLY A 264 -29.40 -1.79 -18.64
N LYS A 265 -29.08 -0.50 -18.84
CA LYS A 265 -28.05 -0.07 -19.80
C LYS A 265 -26.63 -0.15 -19.25
N VAL A 266 -25.78 -0.79 -20.05
CA VAL A 266 -24.34 -0.98 -19.87
C VAL A 266 -23.64 -0.23 -21.01
N TYR A 267 -22.53 0.44 -20.73
CA TYR A 267 -21.66 1.03 -21.75
C TYR A 267 -20.25 0.47 -21.58
N VAL A 268 -19.56 0.17 -22.67
CA VAL A 268 -18.22 -0.41 -22.65
C VAL A 268 -17.29 0.28 -23.64
N TYR A 269 -16.00 0.33 -23.30
CA TYR A 269 -14.92 0.92 -24.09
C TYR A 269 -13.89 -0.17 -24.41
N TYR A 270 -13.61 -0.38 -25.70
CA TYR A 270 -12.68 -1.41 -26.14
C TYR A 270 -12.11 -1.11 -27.53
N SER A 271 -10.88 -1.57 -27.75
CA SER A 271 -10.23 -1.56 -29.06
C SER A 271 -10.81 -2.66 -29.96
N VAL A 272 -10.98 -2.37 -31.25
CA VAL A 272 -11.35 -3.31 -32.31
C VAL A 272 -10.47 -3.10 -33.54
N GLU A 273 -10.39 -4.11 -34.41
CA GLU A 273 -9.76 -4.02 -35.74
C GLU A 273 -10.87 -4.02 -36.81
N ILE A 274 -10.83 -3.06 -37.73
CA ILE A 274 -11.73 -3.03 -38.90
C ILE A 274 -10.88 -2.93 -40.17
N GLY A 275 -10.71 -4.05 -40.88
CA GLY A 275 -9.88 -4.10 -42.09
C GLY A 275 -8.40 -4.04 -41.77
N PHE A 276 -7.85 -2.82 -41.68
CA PHE A 276 -6.49 -2.53 -41.20
C PHE A 276 -6.45 -1.42 -40.14
N ASP A 277 -7.60 -0.86 -39.78
CA ASP A 277 -7.72 0.33 -38.95
C ASP A 277 -7.99 -0.10 -37.49
N GLU A 278 -7.17 0.36 -36.56
CA GLU A 278 -7.39 0.17 -35.11
C GLU A 278 -8.35 1.25 -34.60
N ILE A 279 -9.41 0.85 -33.90
CA ILE A 279 -10.52 1.73 -33.55
C ILE A 279 -10.92 1.53 -32.09
N ILE A 280 -11.01 2.64 -31.33
CA ILE A 280 -11.78 2.70 -30.08
C ILE A 280 -13.26 2.60 -30.42
N ARG A 281 -13.95 1.62 -29.84
CA ARG A 281 -15.39 1.48 -29.91
C ARG A 281 -16.03 1.68 -28.54
N ILE A 282 -17.06 2.52 -28.49
CA ILE A 282 -17.96 2.65 -27.35
C ILE A 282 -19.32 2.07 -27.73
N SER A 283 -19.72 0.97 -27.10
CA SER A 283 -21.01 0.28 -27.35
C SER A 283 -21.93 0.31 -26.12
N GLU A 284 -23.22 0.54 -26.34
CA GLU A 284 -24.30 0.27 -25.38
C GLU A 284 -24.74 -1.21 -25.49
N PHE A 285 -24.94 -1.86 -24.36
CA PHE A 285 -25.63 -3.16 -24.23
C PHE A 285 -26.77 -3.04 -23.21
N ARG A 286 -27.74 -3.95 -23.27
CA ARG A 286 -28.80 -4.10 -22.26
C ARG A 286 -28.64 -5.41 -21.48
N VAL A 287 -29.00 -5.39 -20.20
CA VAL A 287 -29.18 -6.59 -19.37
C VAL A 287 -30.26 -7.49 -19.96
N SER A 288 -30.04 -8.80 -19.94
CA SER A 288 -31.01 -9.78 -20.42
C SER A 288 -32.32 -9.68 -19.62
N ALA A 289 -33.45 -9.61 -20.34
CA ALA A 289 -34.78 -9.71 -19.76
C ALA A 289 -35.06 -11.08 -19.08
N HIS A 290 -34.11 -12.02 -19.12
CA HIS A 290 -34.22 -13.36 -18.54
C HIS A 290 -33.21 -13.65 -17.42
N ASP A 291 -32.09 -12.94 -17.33
CA ASP A 291 -31.13 -13.05 -16.23
C ASP A 291 -30.51 -11.68 -15.92
N MET A 292 -30.65 -11.21 -14.68
CA MET A 292 -30.08 -9.94 -14.22
C MET A 292 -28.54 -9.93 -14.15
N ASN A 293 -27.89 -11.08 -14.38
CA ASN A 293 -26.44 -11.28 -14.29
C ASN A 293 -25.77 -11.56 -15.64
N THR A 294 -26.48 -11.36 -16.77
CA THR A 294 -25.90 -11.38 -18.13
C THR A 294 -26.48 -10.24 -18.97
N VAL A 295 -25.73 -9.75 -19.95
CA VAL A 295 -26.30 -8.92 -21.03
C VAL A 295 -27.10 -9.77 -22.03
N ASP A 296 -27.86 -9.10 -22.88
CA ASP A 296 -28.22 -9.59 -24.21
C ASP A 296 -27.20 -9.07 -25.22
N HIS A 297 -26.33 -9.94 -25.73
CA HIS A 297 -25.36 -9.58 -26.78
C HIS A 297 -26.00 -9.12 -28.09
N GLY A 298 -27.25 -9.51 -28.38
CA GLY A 298 -28.00 -9.05 -29.55
C GLY A 298 -28.50 -7.60 -29.43
N SER A 299 -28.36 -6.99 -28.25
CA SER A 299 -28.78 -5.61 -27.98
C SER A 299 -27.67 -4.56 -28.18
N GLU A 300 -26.53 -4.95 -28.75
CA GLU A 300 -25.39 -4.05 -28.99
C GLU A 300 -25.76 -2.84 -29.87
N ARG A 301 -25.39 -1.65 -29.44
CA ARG A 301 -25.51 -0.40 -30.23
C ARG A 301 -24.21 0.40 -30.13
N ILE A 302 -23.49 0.51 -31.25
CA ILE A 302 -22.27 1.33 -31.35
C ILE A 302 -22.67 2.79 -31.19
N ILE A 303 -22.19 3.45 -30.12
CA ILE A 303 -22.51 4.84 -29.79
C ILE A 303 -21.51 5.80 -30.42
N LEU A 304 -20.22 5.47 -30.36
CA LEU A 304 -19.12 6.27 -30.87
C LEU A 304 -17.95 5.37 -31.28
N GLU A 305 -17.26 5.75 -32.36
CA GLU A 305 -16.01 5.14 -32.81
C GLU A 305 -14.95 6.24 -33.05
N VAL A 306 -13.70 5.94 -32.72
CA VAL A 306 -12.54 6.84 -32.92
C VAL A 306 -11.38 6.02 -33.48
N GLU A 307 -10.85 6.44 -34.63
CA GLU A 307 -9.67 5.85 -35.28
C GLU A 307 -8.39 6.15 -34.48
N GLU A 308 -7.58 5.13 -34.23
CA GLU A 308 -6.32 5.24 -33.47
C GLU A 308 -5.11 5.17 -34.42
N PRO A 309 -4.30 6.24 -34.54
CA PRO A 309 -3.16 6.27 -35.47
C PRO A 309 -1.93 5.50 -34.97
N ALA A 310 -1.95 4.97 -33.74
CA ALA A 310 -1.00 4.00 -33.21
C ALA A 310 -1.63 3.16 -32.09
N SER A 311 -1.05 1.99 -31.84
CA SER A 311 -1.58 0.95 -30.95
C SER A 311 -1.38 1.21 -29.45
N ASN A 312 -1.35 2.47 -29.02
CA ASN A 312 -0.93 2.89 -27.68
C ASN A 312 -1.43 4.31 -27.35
N HIS A 313 -1.47 4.67 -26.06
CA HIS A 313 -2.23 5.80 -25.51
C HIS A 313 -3.74 5.70 -25.75
N ASN A 314 -4.30 4.52 -25.53
CA ASN A 314 -5.69 4.22 -25.89
C ASN A 314 -6.72 4.81 -24.89
N GLY A 315 -6.28 5.42 -23.78
CA GLY A 315 -7.16 5.91 -22.70
C GLY A 315 -8.01 4.78 -22.09
N GLY A 316 -9.32 4.95 -22.07
CA GLY A 316 -10.25 3.83 -21.81
C GLY A 316 -11.00 3.84 -20.49
N GLU A 317 -10.92 4.93 -19.72
CA GLU A 317 -11.90 5.20 -18.69
C GLU A 317 -13.24 5.67 -19.31
N ILE A 318 -14.35 5.29 -18.70
CA ILE A 318 -15.70 5.63 -19.16
C ILE A 318 -16.64 5.63 -17.95
N LEU A 319 -17.19 6.78 -17.59
CA LEU A 319 -17.99 6.93 -16.37
C LEU A 319 -19.11 7.96 -16.51
N PHE A 320 -20.07 7.96 -15.57
CA PHE A 320 -21.15 8.95 -15.54
C PHE A 320 -20.87 10.07 -14.54
N GLY A 321 -21.11 11.31 -14.96
CA GLY A 321 -21.08 12.47 -14.07
C GLY A 321 -22.32 12.58 -13.20
N HIS A 322 -22.24 13.41 -12.16
CA HIS A 322 -23.40 13.76 -11.32
C HIS A 322 -24.44 14.62 -12.04
N ASP A 323 -24.13 15.11 -13.23
CA ASP A 323 -25.03 15.74 -14.20
C ASP A 323 -25.85 14.71 -15.02
N GLY A 324 -25.52 13.41 -14.94
CA GLY A 324 -26.20 12.34 -15.67
C GLY A 324 -25.70 12.12 -17.10
N TYR A 325 -24.58 12.76 -17.48
CA TYR A 325 -23.95 12.57 -18.78
C TYR A 325 -22.81 11.56 -18.74
N LEU A 326 -22.53 10.95 -19.89
CA LEU A 326 -21.49 9.95 -20.09
C LEU A 326 -20.17 10.65 -20.48
N TYR A 327 -19.14 10.47 -19.67
CA TYR A 327 -17.79 10.98 -19.92
C TYR A 327 -16.92 9.85 -20.47
N ILE A 328 -16.10 10.16 -21.48
CA ILE A 328 -15.26 9.21 -22.21
C ILE A 328 -13.84 9.79 -22.28
N PHE A 329 -12.83 9.02 -21.90
CA PHE A 329 -11.46 9.50 -21.70
C PHE A 329 -10.53 8.85 -22.72
N ILE A 330 -10.00 9.66 -23.64
CA ILE A 330 -9.28 9.19 -24.84
C ILE A 330 -7.90 9.85 -24.89
N GLY A 331 -6.84 9.04 -24.96
CA GLY A 331 -5.46 9.51 -25.12
C GLY A 331 -5.18 10.05 -26.53
N ASP A 332 -3.98 10.60 -26.74
CA ASP A 332 -3.58 11.34 -27.94
C ASP A 332 -3.48 10.51 -29.23
N GLY A 333 -3.65 9.19 -29.16
CA GLY A 333 -3.50 8.27 -30.28
C GLY A 333 -2.07 7.77 -30.50
N GLY A 334 -1.16 8.01 -29.55
CA GLY A 334 0.08 7.27 -29.42
C GLY A 334 1.34 7.97 -29.94
N MET A 335 2.39 7.17 -30.05
CA MET A 335 3.74 7.58 -30.46
C MET A 335 4.43 8.59 -29.52
N ALA A 336 5.74 8.79 -29.71
CA ALA A 336 6.54 9.68 -28.86
C ALA A 336 6.28 11.16 -29.17
N GLY A 337 5.63 11.86 -28.24
CA GLY A 337 5.44 13.32 -28.32
C GLY A 337 4.35 13.79 -29.27
N ASP A 338 3.25 13.02 -29.41
CA ASP A 338 2.04 13.38 -30.17
C ASP A 338 2.37 14.01 -31.54
N PRO A 339 2.95 13.24 -32.49
CA PRO A 339 3.49 13.78 -33.74
C PRO A 339 2.43 14.31 -34.71
N PHE A 340 1.15 14.19 -34.39
CA PHE A 340 0.04 14.33 -35.33
C PHE A 340 -0.34 15.80 -35.59
N GLY A 341 -0.49 16.15 -36.87
CA GLY A 341 -0.80 17.51 -37.30
C GLY A 341 0.25 18.55 -36.88
N LYS A 342 -0.18 19.80 -36.70
CA LYS A 342 0.72 20.93 -36.42
C LYS A 342 1.17 21.03 -34.96
N PHE A 343 0.29 20.65 -34.03
CA PHE A 343 0.46 20.88 -32.59
C PHE A 343 0.31 19.62 -31.73
N GLY A 344 -0.01 18.48 -32.33
CA GLY A 344 -0.48 17.29 -31.65
C GLY A 344 -2.01 17.15 -31.71
N ASN A 345 -2.51 15.91 -31.72
CA ASN A 345 -3.91 15.56 -31.55
C ASN A 345 -4.49 16.14 -30.26
N ALA A 346 -3.76 16.09 -29.15
CA ALA A 346 -4.25 16.56 -27.84
C ALA A 346 -4.65 18.04 -27.86
N GLN A 347 -3.86 18.89 -28.51
CA GLN A 347 -4.17 20.30 -28.74
C GLN A 347 -5.12 20.55 -29.93
N ASN A 348 -5.21 19.62 -30.87
CA ASN A 348 -6.14 19.74 -31.99
C ASN A 348 -7.58 19.45 -31.54
N LYS A 349 -8.45 20.46 -31.57
CA LYS A 349 -9.87 20.29 -31.19
C LYS A 349 -10.74 19.68 -32.29
N SER A 350 -10.25 19.52 -33.53
CA SER A 350 -11.02 18.86 -34.59
C SER A 350 -11.01 17.33 -34.52
N THR A 351 -10.16 16.74 -33.67
CA THR A 351 -10.12 15.31 -33.35
C THR A 351 -10.66 15.04 -31.93
N LEU A 352 -11.07 13.79 -31.69
CA LEU A 352 -11.51 13.27 -30.40
C LEU A 352 -10.36 12.67 -29.57
N LEU A 353 -9.16 12.52 -30.15
CA LEU A 353 -7.96 12.00 -29.49
C LEU A 353 -7.31 13.06 -28.57
N GLY A 354 -6.86 12.66 -27.39
CA GLY A 354 -6.25 13.51 -26.36
C GLY A 354 -7.26 14.46 -25.74
N LYS A 355 -8.41 13.90 -25.33
CA LYS A 355 -9.62 14.61 -24.87
C LYS A 355 -10.30 13.88 -23.71
N VAL A 356 -11.03 14.67 -22.92
CA VAL A 356 -12.20 14.19 -22.17
C VAL A 356 -13.45 14.62 -22.92
N LEU A 357 -14.25 13.66 -23.35
CA LEU A 357 -15.53 13.89 -24.01
C LEU A 357 -16.68 13.80 -23.00
N ARG A 358 -17.83 14.41 -23.33
CA ARG A 358 -19.05 14.37 -22.53
C ARG A 358 -20.28 14.38 -23.43
N ILE A 359 -21.07 13.30 -23.39
CA ILE A 359 -22.23 13.09 -24.28
C ILE A 359 -23.50 12.69 -23.51
N ASP A 360 -24.65 13.03 -24.07
CA ASP A 360 -25.97 12.66 -23.55
C ASP A 360 -26.50 11.39 -24.22
N VAL A 361 -26.50 10.29 -23.48
CA VAL A 361 -27.08 8.99 -23.89
C VAL A 361 -28.49 8.76 -23.33
N ASN A 362 -29.08 9.75 -22.65
CA ASN A 362 -30.44 9.63 -22.13
C ASN A 362 -31.46 9.73 -23.28
N HIS A 363 -32.52 8.91 -23.23
CA HIS A 363 -33.56 8.87 -24.28
C HIS A 363 -33.06 8.48 -25.70
N ASN A 364 -31.86 7.92 -25.84
CA ASN A 364 -31.27 7.48 -27.11
C ASN A 364 -31.85 6.17 -27.68
N ASP A 365 -33.07 5.75 -27.30
CA ASP A 365 -33.69 4.48 -27.73
C ASP A 365 -34.05 4.49 -29.24
N HIS A 366 -34.08 5.69 -29.83
CA HIS A 366 -34.14 5.94 -31.27
C HIS A 366 -33.00 6.88 -31.67
N SER A 367 -32.78 7.09 -32.98
CA SER A 367 -31.77 8.03 -33.47
C SER A 367 -32.07 9.47 -33.02
N PRO A 368 -31.06 10.27 -32.61
CA PRO A 368 -29.63 9.97 -32.58
C PRO A 368 -29.19 9.14 -31.36
N LEU A 369 -28.15 8.32 -31.53
CA LEU A 369 -27.63 7.40 -30.50
C LEU A 369 -26.97 8.10 -29.31
N TYR A 370 -26.62 9.37 -29.45
CA TYR A 370 -26.32 10.31 -28.37
C TYR A 370 -26.66 11.74 -28.81
N ARG A 371 -26.68 12.67 -27.87
CA ARG A 371 -26.76 14.12 -28.12
C ARG A 371 -25.57 14.83 -27.47
N ILE A 372 -25.35 16.07 -27.86
CA ILE A 372 -24.41 16.97 -27.17
C ILE A 372 -25.16 17.67 -26.03
N PRO A 373 -24.66 17.64 -24.78
CA PRO A 373 -25.17 18.47 -23.69
C PRO A 373 -25.12 19.95 -24.07
N PRO A 374 -26.18 20.75 -23.86
CA PRO A 374 -26.26 22.14 -24.33
C PRO A 374 -25.27 23.09 -23.64
N ASP A 375 -24.61 22.63 -22.59
CA ASP A 375 -23.57 23.32 -21.84
C ASP A 375 -22.15 22.81 -22.17
N ASN A 376 -21.93 21.92 -23.14
CA ASN A 376 -20.56 21.59 -23.57
C ASN A 376 -19.80 22.86 -24.05
N PRO A 377 -18.51 23.00 -23.73
CA PRO A 377 -17.79 24.27 -23.87
C PRO A 377 -17.52 24.70 -25.32
N PHE A 378 -17.51 23.77 -26.28
CA PHE A 378 -17.07 24.04 -27.66
C PHE A 378 -18.18 23.96 -28.73
N ILE A 379 -19.46 23.90 -28.34
CA ILE A 379 -20.62 23.79 -29.28
C ILE A 379 -20.61 24.89 -30.36
N ASN A 380 -20.19 26.10 -30.00
CA ASN A 380 -20.18 27.27 -30.88
C ASN A 380 -18.83 27.51 -31.59
N ASP A 381 -17.87 26.59 -31.47
CA ASP A 381 -16.57 26.67 -32.15
C ASP A 381 -16.57 25.72 -33.37
N PRO A 382 -16.69 26.23 -34.60
CA PRO A 382 -16.75 25.39 -35.80
C PRO A 382 -15.42 24.70 -36.16
N SER A 383 -14.34 24.95 -35.40
CA SER A 383 -13.07 24.23 -35.51
C SER A 383 -12.93 23.08 -34.51
N ALA A 384 -13.90 22.91 -33.62
CA ALA A 384 -13.87 21.94 -32.53
C ALA A 384 -14.96 20.86 -32.65
N ARG A 385 -14.68 19.68 -32.09
CA ARG A 385 -15.66 18.62 -31.87
C ARG A 385 -16.57 19.00 -30.68
N PRO A 386 -17.90 19.11 -30.86
CA PRO A 386 -18.82 19.53 -29.81
C PRO A 386 -18.93 18.51 -28.65
N GLU A 387 -18.46 17.28 -28.85
CA GLU A 387 -18.32 16.24 -27.83
C GLU A 387 -17.29 16.60 -26.74
N ILE A 388 -16.33 17.49 -27.02
CA ILE A 388 -15.21 17.79 -26.12
C ILE A 388 -15.67 18.55 -24.87
N TYR A 389 -15.33 18.02 -23.70
CA TYR A 389 -15.44 18.67 -22.40
C TYR A 389 -14.12 19.29 -21.95
N ALA A 390 -12.99 18.59 -22.12
CA ALA A 390 -11.64 19.09 -21.85
C ALA A 390 -10.63 18.51 -22.85
N TYR A 391 -9.47 19.14 -23.01
CA TYR A 391 -8.47 18.77 -24.02
C TYR A 391 -7.03 18.95 -23.53
N GLY A 392 -6.06 18.52 -24.33
CA GLY A 392 -4.64 18.64 -23.97
C GLY A 392 -4.17 17.61 -22.94
N VAL A 393 -4.80 16.44 -22.92
CA VAL A 393 -4.38 15.26 -22.12
C VAL A 393 -3.60 14.27 -23.00
N ARG A 394 -2.72 13.46 -22.40
CA ARG A 394 -1.80 12.54 -23.10
C ARG A 394 -2.32 11.12 -23.18
N ASN A 395 -2.36 10.41 -22.05
CA ASN A 395 -2.90 9.08 -21.90
C ASN A 395 -3.56 8.98 -20.51
N ILE A 396 -4.77 9.51 -20.46
CA ILE A 396 -5.59 9.69 -19.27
C ILE A 396 -6.25 8.36 -18.87
N TRP A 397 -5.55 7.58 -18.04
CA TRP A 397 -5.82 6.14 -17.88
C TRP A 397 -6.96 5.80 -16.91
N ARG A 398 -7.00 6.39 -15.71
CA ARG A 398 -8.17 6.31 -14.80
C ARG A 398 -8.52 7.67 -14.21
N CYS A 399 -9.82 7.84 -14.08
CA CYS A 399 -10.47 9.00 -13.49
C CYS A 399 -11.58 8.57 -12.55
N SER A 400 -11.96 9.46 -11.64
CA SER A 400 -13.11 9.27 -10.75
C SER A 400 -13.73 10.61 -10.36
N PHE A 401 -15.04 10.62 -10.16
CA PHE A 401 -15.71 11.73 -9.48
C PHE A 401 -15.63 11.53 -7.97
N ASP A 402 -15.15 12.54 -7.23
CA ASP A 402 -15.32 12.61 -5.78
C ASP A 402 -16.82 12.59 -5.47
N ARG A 403 -17.32 11.52 -4.81
CA ARG A 403 -18.73 11.40 -4.36
C ARG A 403 -19.12 12.52 -3.38
N GLY A 404 -18.13 13.22 -2.84
CA GLY A 404 -18.21 14.21 -1.79
C GLY A 404 -18.34 13.58 -0.42
N ASP A 405 -18.14 14.40 0.62
CA ASP A 405 -18.27 13.94 2.00
C ASP A 405 -19.67 13.32 2.28
N PRO A 406 -19.75 12.16 2.96
CA PRO A 406 -21.01 11.50 3.26
C PRO A 406 -22.01 12.36 4.04
N GLN A 407 -21.56 13.37 4.80
CA GLN A 407 -22.39 14.32 5.54
C GLN A 407 -22.48 15.67 4.83
N THR A 408 -21.35 16.36 4.62
CA THR A 408 -21.33 17.77 4.15
C THR A 408 -21.49 17.93 2.64
N LYS A 409 -21.30 16.85 1.86
CA LYS A 409 -21.19 16.86 0.38
C LYS A 409 -20.03 17.70 -0.18
N GLU A 410 -19.11 18.13 0.68
CA GLU A 410 -17.92 18.87 0.28
C GLU A 410 -17.04 18.05 -0.68
N GLY A 411 -16.51 18.70 -1.71
CA GLY A 411 -15.71 18.08 -2.76
C GLY A 411 -16.50 17.35 -3.86
N LYS A 412 -17.82 17.18 -3.69
CA LYS A 412 -18.67 16.41 -4.62
C LYS A 412 -18.56 16.92 -6.06
N GLY A 413 -18.34 15.98 -7.00
CA GLY A 413 -18.36 16.27 -8.44
C GLY A 413 -17.06 16.83 -9.01
N ARG A 414 -15.99 16.90 -8.23
CA ARG A 414 -14.64 17.10 -8.77
C ARG A 414 -14.17 15.83 -9.47
N LEU A 415 -13.70 15.97 -10.70
CA LEU A 415 -13.23 14.86 -11.54
C LEU A 415 -11.71 14.74 -11.41
N PHE A 416 -11.23 13.79 -10.61
CA PHE A 416 -9.81 13.50 -10.48
C PHE A 416 -9.36 12.53 -11.55
N CYS A 417 -8.15 12.72 -12.09
CA CYS A 417 -7.56 11.86 -13.12
C CYS A 417 -6.07 11.65 -12.90
N GLY A 418 -5.53 10.52 -13.39
CA GLY A 418 -4.11 10.35 -13.66
C GLY A 418 -3.84 10.41 -15.17
N ASP A 419 -2.86 11.20 -15.59
CA ASP A 419 -2.41 11.30 -16.98
C ASP A 419 -0.94 10.84 -17.11
N VAL A 420 -0.69 9.85 -17.96
CA VAL A 420 0.59 9.14 -18.01
C VAL A 420 1.65 9.94 -18.78
N GLY A 421 2.81 10.12 -18.15
CA GLY A 421 3.93 10.91 -18.62
C GLY A 421 4.63 10.39 -19.88
N GLN A 422 5.43 11.24 -20.54
CA GLN A 422 6.17 10.85 -21.74
C GLN A 422 7.58 10.30 -21.44
N ASN A 423 8.31 10.93 -20.52
CA ASN A 423 9.72 10.68 -20.24
C ASN A 423 10.22 11.26 -18.89
N LYS A 424 9.55 12.27 -18.33
CA LYS A 424 10.03 13.05 -17.16
C LYS A 424 9.09 13.02 -15.96
N PHE A 425 7.79 13.24 -16.14
CA PHE A 425 6.81 13.40 -15.07
C PHE A 425 5.49 12.71 -15.39
N GLU A 426 4.96 11.99 -14.41
CA GLU A 426 3.57 11.55 -14.32
C GLU A 426 2.75 12.62 -13.59
N GLU A 427 1.46 12.79 -13.93
CA GLU A 427 0.64 13.87 -13.37
C GLU A 427 -0.78 13.47 -12.92
N VAL A 428 -1.30 14.22 -11.95
CA VAL A 428 -2.64 14.06 -11.37
C VAL A 428 -3.37 15.39 -11.45
N ASP A 429 -4.56 15.35 -12.04
CA ASP A 429 -5.34 16.52 -12.40
C ASP A 429 -6.74 16.52 -11.80
N ILE A 430 -7.31 17.73 -11.71
CA ILE A 430 -8.76 17.92 -11.56
C ILE A 430 -9.27 18.47 -12.89
N ILE A 431 -10.11 17.69 -13.58
CA ILE A 431 -10.59 18.00 -14.94
C ILE A 431 -11.79 18.95 -14.89
N GLU A 432 -11.62 20.13 -15.46
CA GLU A 432 -12.60 21.21 -15.50
C GLU A 432 -13.14 21.47 -16.92
N ARG A 433 -14.38 21.97 -16.98
CA ARG A 433 -15.10 22.29 -18.21
C ARG A 433 -14.37 23.32 -19.06
N GLY A 434 -13.98 22.91 -20.26
CA GLY A 434 -13.35 23.74 -21.30
C GLY A 434 -11.84 23.93 -21.14
N LYS A 435 -11.22 23.30 -20.14
CA LYS A 435 -9.80 23.50 -19.84
C LYS A 435 -8.85 22.69 -20.71
N ASN A 436 -7.63 23.22 -20.80
CA ASN A 436 -6.50 22.68 -21.52
C ASN A 436 -5.48 22.13 -20.51
N TYR A 437 -5.14 20.85 -20.58
CA TYR A 437 -4.15 20.21 -19.70
C TYR A 437 -2.72 20.25 -20.30
N GLY A 438 -2.57 20.93 -21.43
CA GLY A 438 -1.29 21.44 -21.90
C GLY A 438 -0.41 20.42 -22.62
N TRP A 439 -0.69 19.12 -22.64
CA TRP A 439 0.04 18.17 -23.49
C TRP A 439 -0.19 18.49 -24.98
N ARG A 440 0.81 18.55 -25.87
CA ARG A 440 2.26 18.27 -25.70
C ARG A 440 3.17 19.48 -25.42
N ALA A 441 2.62 20.61 -25.02
CA ALA A 441 3.41 21.77 -24.58
C ALA A 441 4.07 21.50 -23.22
N ARG A 442 3.32 20.90 -22.29
CA ARG A 442 3.79 20.48 -20.96
C ARG A 442 3.85 18.97 -20.79
N GLU A 443 4.39 18.58 -19.65
CA GLU A 443 4.53 17.24 -19.09
C GLU A 443 4.82 17.46 -17.59
N GLY A 444 3.81 17.32 -16.74
CA GLY A 444 3.85 17.87 -15.39
C GLY A 444 4.13 19.37 -15.37
N PHE A 445 4.81 19.82 -14.31
CA PHE A 445 5.32 21.19 -14.19
C PHE A 445 6.45 21.56 -15.19
N SER A 446 6.74 20.71 -16.19
CA SER A 446 7.83 20.88 -17.15
C SER A 446 7.33 21.25 -18.54
N CYS A 447 8.05 22.12 -19.26
CA CYS A 447 7.82 22.24 -20.70
C CYS A 447 8.36 20.99 -21.43
N TYR A 448 7.53 20.37 -22.26
CA TYR A 448 7.92 19.36 -23.24
C TYR A 448 8.33 20.07 -24.54
N ASP A 449 7.37 20.50 -25.38
CA ASP A 449 7.67 21.41 -26.50
C ASP A 449 7.88 22.84 -26.00
N LYS A 450 9.15 23.26 -25.93
CA LYS A 450 9.56 24.62 -25.51
C LYS A 450 9.04 25.76 -26.40
N LYS A 451 8.62 25.49 -27.65
CA LYS A 451 8.00 26.51 -28.51
C LYS A 451 6.53 26.67 -28.18
N LEU A 452 5.82 25.57 -28.00
CA LEU A 452 4.40 25.57 -27.67
C LEU A 452 4.16 26.03 -26.21
N CYS A 453 5.00 25.60 -25.27
CA CYS A 453 5.00 26.02 -23.86
C CYS A 453 5.35 27.52 -23.65
N ALA A 454 5.90 28.17 -24.68
CA ALA A 454 6.17 29.62 -24.68
C ALA A 454 5.00 30.45 -25.25
N ASN A 455 3.94 29.80 -25.76
CA ASN A 455 2.74 30.48 -26.23
C ASN A 455 1.82 30.79 -25.04
N SER A 456 1.81 32.03 -24.57
CA SER A 456 0.93 32.48 -23.48
C SER A 456 -0.57 32.38 -23.79
N SER A 457 -0.95 32.13 -25.05
CA SER A 457 -2.34 31.95 -25.49
C SER A 457 -2.83 30.50 -25.40
N LEU A 458 -2.10 29.62 -24.70
CA LEU A 458 -2.45 28.20 -24.55
C LEU A 458 -3.53 27.95 -23.46
N ASP A 459 -3.62 28.83 -22.46
CA ASP A 459 -4.47 28.71 -21.25
C ASP A 459 -4.37 27.33 -20.56
N ASP A 460 -3.15 26.82 -20.49
CA ASP A 460 -2.82 25.53 -19.87
C ASP A 460 -2.98 25.56 -18.34
N VAL A 461 -3.71 24.57 -17.82
CA VAL A 461 -3.82 24.24 -16.41
C VAL A 461 -2.60 23.41 -16.00
N LEU A 462 -2.15 23.59 -14.75
CA LEU A 462 -1.10 22.76 -14.15
C LEU A 462 -1.74 21.70 -13.23
N PRO A 463 -1.16 20.48 -13.15
CA PRO A 463 -1.69 19.42 -12.31
C PRO A 463 -1.62 19.75 -10.83
N ILE A 464 -2.53 19.18 -10.04
CA ILE A 464 -2.52 19.31 -8.57
C ILE A 464 -1.33 18.59 -7.95
N PHE A 465 -0.78 17.59 -8.63
CA PHE A 465 0.44 16.88 -8.25
C PHE A 465 1.12 16.27 -9.47
N ALA A 466 2.46 16.32 -9.53
CA ALA A 466 3.23 15.60 -10.54
C ALA A 466 4.55 15.07 -9.95
N TYR A 467 4.96 13.87 -10.37
CA TYR A 467 6.13 13.18 -9.81
C TYR A 467 7.06 12.64 -10.91
N PRO A 468 8.40 12.67 -10.70
CA PRO A 468 9.35 12.36 -11.76
C PRO A 468 9.50 10.85 -12.02
N HIS A 469 9.96 10.47 -13.22
CA HIS A 469 10.16 9.07 -13.68
C HIS A 469 11.15 8.21 -12.85
N LYS A 470 11.72 8.80 -11.79
CA LYS A 470 12.52 8.13 -10.75
C LYS A 470 11.67 7.56 -9.60
N LEU A 471 10.48 8.12 -9.38
CA LEU A 471 9.54 7.73 -8.32
C LEU A 471 8.48 6.73 -8.81
N GLY A 472 8.09 6.80 -10.07
CA GLY A 472 7.17 5.90 -10.77
C GLY A 472 7.17 6.27 -12.26
N LYS A 473 6.56 5.49 -13.15
CA LYS A 473 6.65 5.70 -14.63
C LYS A 473 5.34 5.46 -15.40
N SER A 474 4.22 5.42 -14.70
CA SER A 474 2.89 5.37 -15.30
C SER A 474 1.89 5.55 -14.17
N VAL A 475 1.35 6.75 -14.00
CA VAL A 475 0.30 6.99 -13.02
C VAL A 475 -0.96 6.22 -13.41
N THR A 476 -1.45 5.36 -12.51
CA THR A 476 -2.67 4.60 -12.76
C THR A 476 -3.92 5.49 -12.65
N GLY A 477 -3.85 6.61 -11.91
CA GLY A 477 -5.02 7.31 -11.39
C GLY A 477 -5.52 6.69 -10.09
N GLY A 478 -6.68 7.13 -9.61
CA GLY A 478 -7.18 6.79 -8.27
C GLY A 478 -8.56 7.35 -7.93
N TYR A 479 -8.92 7.28 -6.65
CA TYR A 479 -10.22 7.70 -6.11
C TYR A 479 -10.08 8.49 -4.81
N VAL A 480 -10.94 9.49 -4.60
CA VAL A 480 -11.14 10.09 -3.28
C VAL A 480 -11.91 9.09 -2.41
N TYR A 481 -11.29 8.55 -1.37
CA TYR A 481 -11.98 7.60 -0.48
C TYR A 481 -13.14 8.32 0.23
N ARG A 482 -14.37 7.83 -0.02
CA ARG A 482 -15.62 8.28 0.63
C ARG A 482 -16.39 7.12 1.29
N GLY A 483 -15.72 5.99 1.48
CA GLY A 483 -16.28 4.78 2.07
C GLY A 483 -16.62 4.93 3.55
N CYS A 484 -17.40 3.99 4.05
CA CYS A 484 -17.92 4.00 5.40
C CYS A 484 -16.92 3.39 6.41
N GLN A 485 -16.17 2.34 6.02
CA GLN A 485 -15.48 1.43 6.93
C GLN A 485 -14.15 1.95 7.50
N ASN A 486 -13.42 2.80 6.77
CA ASN A 486 -12.09 3.31 7.11
C ASN A 486 -12.14 4.84 7.32
N PRO A 487 -12.74 5.36 8.41
CA PRO A 487 -13.16 6.76 8.50
C PRO A 487 -12.02 7.79 8.42
N ASN A 488 -10.77 7.40 8.70
CA ASN A 488 -9.63 8.31 8.62
C ASN A 488 -9.19 8.62 7.18
N LEU A 489 -9.49 7.74 6.23
CA LEU A 489 -9.16 7.89 4.81
C LEU A 489 -10.11 8.87 4.09
N ASN A 490 -11.20 9.30 4.73
CA ASN A 490 -12.19 10.21 4.13
C ASN A 490 -11.53 11.48 3.57
N GLY A 491 -11.78 11.76 2.29
CA GLY A 491 -11.24 12.92 1.59
C GLY A 491 -9.79 12.80 1.13
N MET A 492 -9.15 11.63 1.27
CA MET A 492 -7.85 11.35 0.67
C MET A 492 -8.02 10.80 -0.75
N TYR A 493 -7.42 11.45 -1.75
CA TYR A 493 -7.29 10.89 -3.09
C TYR A 493 -6.18 9.84 -3.08
N ILE A 494 -6.55 8.57 -3.09
CA ILE A 494 -5.64 7.43 -3.06
C ILE A 494 -5.49 6.89 -4.49
N PHE A 495 -4.24 6.80 -4.95
CA PHE A 495 -3.87 6.50 -6.33
C PHE A 495 -2.61 5.63 -6.38
N GLY A 496 -2.26 5.14 -7.57
CA GLY A 496 -1.12 4.24 -7.76
C GLY A 496 -0.26 4.57 -8.98
N ASP A 497 0.87 3.88 -9.07
CA ASP A 497 1.75 3.87 -10.24
C ASP A 497 1.92 2.43 -10.75
N PHE A 498 1.55 2.19 -12.00
CA PHE A 498 1.54 0.87 -12.65
C PHE A 498 2.94 0.24 -12.69
N MET A 499 3.98 1.00 -13.03
CA MET A 499 5.33 0.45 -13.25
C MET A 499 6.10 0.19 -11.96
N SER A 500 5.97 1.05 -10.95
CA SER A 500 6.66 0.90 -9.66
C SER A 500 5.86 0.15 -8.60
N GLY A 501 4.55 0.01 -8.79
CA GLY A 501 3.64 -0.59 -7.82
C GLY A 501 3.52 0.21 -6.53
N ARG A 502 3.77 1.52 -6.56
CA ARG A 502 3.64 2.39 -5.38
C ARG A 502 2.20 2.85 -5.22
N LEU A 503 1.72 2.80 -3.98
CA LEU A 503 0.46 3.41 -3.55
C LEU A 503 0.78 4.75 -2.90
N MET A 504 0.00 5.77 -3.23
CA MET A 504 0.21 7.15 -2.84
C MET A 504 -1.13 7.80 -2.48
N ALA A 505 -1.09 8.87 -1.70
CA ALA A 505 -2.27 9.66 -1.38
C ALA A 505 -2.02 11.16 -1.43
N LEU A 506 -3.01 11.91 -1.90
CA LEU A 506 -3.07 13.37 -1.77
C LEU A 506 -4.19 13.75 -0.79
N LYS A 507 -3.95 14.71 0.09
CA LYS A 507 -4.97 15.30 0.96
C LYS A 507 -4.92 16.82 0.93
N GLU A 508 -6.02 17.44 0.56
CA GLU A 508 -6.18 18.89 0.51
C GLU A 508 -6.26 19.50 1.92
N LYS A 509 -5.55 20.61 2.14
CA LYS A 509 -5.78 21.50 3.28
C LYS A 509 -6.92 22.46 2.95
N GLN A 510 -8.05 22.33 3.65
CA GLN A 510 -9.23 23.18 3.43
C GLN A 510 -8.94 24.69 3.60
N GLU A 511 -7.95 25.04 4.41
CA GLU A 511 -7.58 26.41 4.71
C GLU A 511 -6.70 27.08 3.64
N THR A 512 -6.08 26.30 2.74
CA THR A 512 -5.10 26.82 1.76
C THR A 512 -5.25 26.28 0.33
N GLY A 513 -6.00 25.21 0.10
CA GLY A 513 -6.04 24.49 -1.18
C GLY A 513 -4.75 23.73 -1.53
N GLU A 514 -3.83 23.60 -0.57
CA GLU A 514 -2.55 22.89 -0.76
C GLU A 514 -2.73 21.38 -0.61
N TRP A 515 -2.25 20.62 -1.59
CA TRP A 515 -2.28 19.16 -1.57
C TRP A 515 -1.07 18.57 -0.85
N LEU A 516 -1.31 17.95 0.31
CA LEU A 516 -0.31 17.15 1.03
C LEU A 516 -0.14 15.78 0.37
N TYR A 517 1.07 15.48 -0.06
CA TYR A 517 1.46 14.15 -0.50
C TYR A 517 1.82 13.24 0.68
N HIS A 518 1.32 12.01 0.63
CA HIS A 518 1.65 10.91 1.54
C HIS A 518 2.01 9.66 0.72
N GLU A 519 3.02 8.92 1.15
CA GLU A 519 3.26 7.55 0.68
C GLU A 519 2.31 6.58 1.41
N ILE A 520 1.85 5.53 0.71
CA ILE A 520 1.17 4.38 1.33
C ILE A 520 2.07 3.15 1.24
N CYS A 521 2.25 2.49 2.38
CA CYS A 521 3.03 1.27 2.55
C CYS A 521 2.18 0.18 3.21
N MET A 522 2.60 -1.07 3.04
CA MET A 522 1.96 -2.20 3.68
C MET A 522 2.39 -2.31 5.14
N GLY A 523 1.41 -2.44 6.04
CA GLY A 523 1.66 -2.57 7.48
C GLY A 523 2.57 -3.76 7.81
N THR A 524 3.47 -3.55 8.79
CA THR A 524 4.46 -4.56 9.20
C THR A 524 4.41 -4.81 10.71
N GLY A 525 4.84 -6.00 11.15
CA GLY A 525 4.61 -6.42 12.52
C GLY A 525 3.11 -6.62 12.78
N GLN A 526 2.62 -6.14 13.92
CA GLN A 526 1.22 -6.29 14.34
C GLN A 526 0.21 -5.55 13.46
N THR A 527 0.60 -4.51 12.71
CA THR A 527 -0.31 -3.64 11.96
C THR A 527 -1.30 -4.38 11.04
N CYS A 528 -0.92 -5.52 10.46
CA CYS A 528 -1.81 -6.34 9.63
C CYS A 528 -2.10 -7.75 10.19
N ILE A 529 -1.86 -8.02 11.48
CA ILE A 529 -2.17 -9.33 12.11
C ILE A 529 -3.68 -9.40 12.45
N PHE A 530 -4.50 -9.40 11.40
CA PHE A 530 -5.94 -9.60 11.46
C PHE A 530 -6.33 -10.61 10.36
N PRO A 531 -7.00 -11.73 10.67
CA PRO A 531 -7.43 -12.72 9.68
C PRO A 531 -8.19 -12.12 8.50
N GLY A 532 -7.79 -12.52 7.29
CA GLY A 532 -8.32 -11.96 6.05
C GLY A 532 -7.74 -10.60 5.66
N LEU A 533 -6.78 -10.05 6.42
CA LEU A 533 -5.88 -8.98 5.98
C LEU A 533 -4.51 -9.54 5.56
N ILE A 534 -3.87 -8.86 4.62
CA ILE A 534 -2.54 -9.14 4.08
C ILE A 534 -1.76 -7.83 3.92
N ASN A 535 -0.45 -7.95 3.72
CA ASN A 535 0.50 -6.84 3.64
C ASN A 535 1.39 -6.90 2.38
N ASN A 536 0.80 -7.37 1.28
CA ASN A 536 1.46 -7.57 0.00
C ASN A 536 0.41 -7.60 -1.13
N TYR A 537 0.87 -7.31 -2.35
CA TYR A 537 0.12 -7.29 -3.59
C TYR A 537 1.11 -7.42 -4.76
N TYR A 538 0.63 -7.78 -5.95
CA TYR A 538 1.47 -7.80 -7.14
C TYR A 538 1.82 -6.38 -7.62
N GLN A 539 3.03 -6.20 -8.16
CA GLN A 539 3.59 -4.89 -8.48
C GLN A 539 2.76 -4.08 -9.49
N TYR A 540 2.23 -4.70 -10.53
CA TYR A 540 1.66 -3.93 -11.64
C TYR A 540 0.22 -3.49 -11.35
N ILE A 541 0.05 -2.29 -10.77
CA ILE A 541 -1.27 -1.71 -10.44
C ILE A 541 -1.97 -1.25 -11.72
N ILE A 542 -2.96 -2.02 -12.17
CA ILE A 542 -3.68 -1.81 -13.43
C ILE A 542 -4.75 -0.74 -13.30
N SER A 543 -5.51 -0.71 -12.19
CA SER A 543 -6.71 0.11 -12.08
C SER A 543 -7.22 0.26 -10.65
N PHE A 544 -8.11 1.22 -10.41
CA PHE A 544 -8.80 1.45 -9.14
C PHE A 544 -10.32 1.40 -9.34
N ALA A 545 -11.05 1.08 -8.27
CA ALA A 545 -12.52 1.02 -8.28
C ALA A 545 -13.11 1.20 -6.89
N GLU A 546 -14.37 1.58 -6.82
CA GLU A 546 -15.15 1.57 -5.58
C GLU A 546 -16.34 0.59 -5.63
N ASP A 547 -16.78 0.10 -4.46
CA ASP A 547 -18.06 -0.61 -4.36
C ASP A 547 -19.24 0.36 -4.16
N GLU A 548 -20.47 -0.18 -4.15
CA GLU A 548 -21.71 0.60 -4.00
C GLU A 548 -21.77 1.43 -2.71
N ALA A 549 -20.92 1.11 -1.71
CA ALA A 549 -20.77 1.84 -0.46
C ALA A 549 -19.59 2.84 -0.44
N GLY A 550 -18.89 3.04 -1.56
CA GLY A 550 -17.73 3.94 -1.68
C GLY A 550 -16.44 3.38 -1.07
N GLU A 551 -16.38 2.08 -0.75
CA GLU A 551 -15.14 1.46 -0.27
C GLU A 551 -14.17 1.28 -1.42
N LEU A 552 -12.87 1.55 -1.20
CA LEU A 552 -11.86 1.56 -2.26
C LEU A 552 -11.16 0.21 -2.46
N TYR A 553 -11.00 -0.13 -3.73
CA TYR A 553 -10.31 -1.31 -4.24
C TYR A 553 -9.30 -0.91 -5.32
N PHE A 554 -8.29 -1.75 -5.52
CA PHE A 554 -7.44 -1.68 -6.71
C PHE A 554 -7.21 -3.07 -7.30
N MET A 555 -6.85 -3.06 -8.59
CA MET A 555 -6.51 -4.23 -9.39
C MET A 555 -5.01 -4.22 -9.64
N SER A 556 -4.33 -5.33 -9.38
CA SER A 556 -2.94 -5.51 -9.81
C SER A 556 -2.65 -6.92 -10.30
N THR A 557 -1.58 -7.08 -11.07
CA THR A 557 -1.21 -8.35 -11.72
C THR A 557 0.27 -8.69 -11.52
N GLY A 558 0.59 -9.98 -11.46
CA GLY A 558 1.97 -10.46 -11.45
C GLY A 558 2.66 -10.33 -12.81
N VAL A 559 1.91 -10.33 -13.91
CA VAL A 559 2.39 -10.20 -15.29
C VAL A 559 1.38 -9.36 -16.09
N PRO A 560 1.75 -8.20 -16.67
CA PRO A 560 0.84 -7.29 -17.36
C PRO A 560 0.74 -7.67 -18.85
N ILE A 561 0.17 -8.85 -19.09
CA ILE A 561 -0.19 -9.38 -20.40
C ILE A 561 -1.67 -9.77 -20.34
N ALA A 562 -2.47 -9.35 -21.33
CA ALA A 562 -3.91 -9.53 -21.36
C ALA A 562 -4.39 -10.95 -20.99
N THR A 563 -3.68 -11.98 -21.45
CA THR A 563 -4.06 -13.39 -21.25
C THR A 563 -3.62 -14.00 -19.91
N SER A 564 -2.78 -13.31 -19.12
CA SER A 564 -2.17 -13.85 -17.91
C SER A 564 -3.13 -13.90 -16.72
N PRO A 565 -3.46 -15.07 -16.15
CA PRO A 565 -4.41 -15.22 -15.04
C PRO A 565 -3.78 -14.88 -13.67
N SER A 566 -2.90 -13.86 -13.62
CA SER A 566 -2.17 -13.42 -12.41
C SER A 566 -2.73 -12.14 -11.79
N GLY A 567 -3.88 -11.68 -12.26
CA GLY A 567 -4.61 -10.54 -11.73
C GLY A 567 -5.39 -10.83 -10.45
N VAL A 568 -5.38 -9.86 -9.54
CA VAL A 568 -6.05 -9.88 -8.22
C VAL A 568 -6.71 -8.52 -7.94
N VAL A 569 -7.87 -8.55 -7.28
CA VAL A 569 -8.54 -7.37 -6.71
C VAL A 569 -8.30 -7.32 -5.21
N TYR A 570 -7.76 -6.20 -4.75
CA TYR A 570 -7.46 -5.91 -3.35
C TYR A 570 -8.36 -4.78 -2.84
N LYS A 571 -8.96 -4.95 -1.66
CA LYS A 571 -9.63 -3.87 -0.91
C LYS A 571 -8.64 -3.18 0.00
N ILE A 572 -8.67 -1.85 0.06
CA ILE A 572 -7.84 -1.05 0.98
C ILE A 572 -8.49 -0.98 2.37
N VAL A 573 -7.69 -1.19 3.42
CA VAL A 573 -8.12 -1.23 4.82
C VAL A 573 -7.19 -0.36 5.68
N ASP A 574 -7.79 0.52 6.50
CA ASP A 574 -7.15 1.17 7.63
C ASP A 574 -7.18 0.21 8.83
N PRO A 575 -6.02 -0.29 9.31
CA PRO A 575 -5.91 -1.15 10.48
C PRO A 575 -5.81 -0.37 11.80
N SER A 576 -5.84 0.96 11.76
CA SER A 576 -5.70 1.81 12.94
C SER A 576 -7.04 2.36 13.43
N ARG A 577 -8.07 2.39 12.55
CA ARG A 577 -9.45 2.70 12.94
C ARG A 577 -10.48 2.09 11.98
N ARG A 578 -11.59 1.61 12.55
CA ARG A 578 -12.78 1.23 11.77
C ARG A 578 -13.98 2.11 12.11
N ALA A 579 -15.01 2.01 11.29
CA ALA A 579 -16.35 2.42 11.68
C ALA A 579 -17.00 1.40 12.65
N PRO A 580 -17.94 1.86 13.51
CA PRO A 580 -18.67 0.99 14.42
C PRO A 580 -19.34 -0.23 13.75
N PRO A 581 -19.47 -1.36 14.46
CA PRO A 581 -20.35 -2.46 14.10
C PRO A 581 -21.75 -1.98 13.70
N GLY A 582 -22.38 -2.69 12.77
CA GLY A 582 -23.67 -2.31 12.21
C GLY A 582 -23.64 -1.10 11.25
N LYS A 583 -22.90 -0.03 11.55
CA LYS A 583 -22.92 1.26 10.81
C LYS A 583 -22.71 1.10 9.30
N CYS A 584 -21.80 0.21 8.91
CA CYS A 584 -21.45 -0.07 7.52
C CYS A 584 -21.92 -1.46 7.06
N ARG A 585 -23.02 -1.98 7.64
CA ARG A 585 -23.76 -3.12 7.10
C ARG A 585 -24.89 -2.60 6.22
N PHE A 586 -25.01 -3.15 5.02
CA PHE A 586 -26.03 -2.76 4.04
C PHE A 586 -27.01 -3.90 3.82
N HIS A 587 -28.31 -3.60 3.86
CA HIS A 587 -29.36 -4.55 3.49
C HIS A 587 -29.43 -4.65 1.96
N HIS A 588 -28.60 -5.53 1.41
CA HIS A 588 -28.54 -5.78 -0.03
C HIS A 588 -29.83 -6.46 -0.52
N SER A 589 -30.29 -6.02 -1.69
CA SER A 589 -31.41 -6.60 -2.43
C SER A 589 -31.06 -8.01 -2.91
N LEU A 590 -32.04 -8.92 -2.89
CA LEU A 590 -31.82 -10.32 -3.28
C LEU A 590 -31.42 -10.45 -4.75
N VAL A 591 -30.25 -11.02 -5.00
CA VAL A 591 -29.79 -11.40 -6.34
C VAL A 591 -30.44 -12.72 -6.74
N LYS A 592 -31.16 -12.73 -7.86
CA LYS A 592 -31.62 -13.97 -8.49
C LYS A 592 -30.46 -14.57 -9.27
N VAL A 593 -29.92 -15.71 -8.84
CA VAL A 593 -28.78 -16.38 -9.48
C VAL A 593 -29.27 -17.62 -10.25
N LYS A 594 -28.95 -17.70 -11.54
CA LYS A 594 -29.14 -18.92 -12.36
C LYS A 594 -27.84 -19.65 -12.69
N SER A 595 -26.72 -18.94 -12.69
CA SER A 595 -25.39 -19.52 -12.94
C SER A 595 -24.88 -20.33 -11.74
N LYS A 596 -23.92 -21.23 -11.97
CA LYS A 596 -23.20 -21.89 -10.88
C LYS A 596 -22.39 -20.84 -10.09
N ILE A 597 -22.53 -20.86 -8.77
CA ILE A 597 -21.69 -20.07 -7.85
C ILE A 597 -20.33 -20.75 -7.68
N ILE A 598 -19.27 -19.94 -7.65
CA ILE A 598 -17.90 -20.33 -7.33
C ILE A 598 -17.49 -19.52 -6.10
N ASP A 599 -17.36 -20.18 -4.96
CA ASP A 599 -16.97 -19.53 -3.71
C ASP A 599 -15.55 -18.95 -3.77
N PHE A 600 -15.34 -17.79 -3.15
CA PHE A 600 -14.05 -17.12 -3.15
C PHE A 600 -13.13 -17.71 -2.09
N VAL A 601 -11.92 -18.09 -2.51
CA VAL A 601 -10.85 -18.59 -1.66
C VAL A 601 -9.63 -17.69 -1.85
N PRO A 602 -9.20 -16.94 -0.82
CA PRO A 602 -7.94 -16.19 -0.84
C PRO A 602 -6.75 -17.09 -1.11
N LYS A 603 -5.77 -16.57 -1.86
CA LYS A 603 -4.49 -17.24 -2.16
C LYS A 603 -3.33 -16.57 -1.46
N GLU A 604 -3.34 -15.24 -1.39
CA GLU A 604 -2.30 -14.46 -0.75
C GLU A 604 -2.39 -14.55 0.78
N LYS A 605 -1.25 -14.35 1.44
CA LYS A 605 -1.10 -14.55 2.89
C LYS A 605 -0.31 -13.41 3.51
N LEU A 606 -0.57 -13.17 4.79
CA LEU A 606 0.18 -12.20 5.59
C LEU A 606 1.65 -12.61 5.72
N ILE A 607 2.57 -11.72 5.33
CA ILE A 607 4.02 -11.96 5.43
C ILE A 607 4.50 -11.45 6.79
N ILE A 608 4.60 -12.37 7.75
CA ILE A 608 5.11 -12.10 9.09
C ILE A 608 6.65 -12.16 9.09
N LYS A 609 7.30 -11.00 9.13
CA LYS A 609 8.76 -10.88 9.26
C LYS A 609 9.21 -11.18 10.70
N THR A 610 9.29 -12.45 11.07
CA THR A 610 9.78 -12.86 12.40
C THR A 610 11.23 -12.42 12.64
N LYS A 611 11.48 -11.72 13.74
CA LYS A 611 12.85 -11.44 14.21
C LYS A 611 13.49 -12.75 14.66
N SER A 612 14.30 -13.38 13.79
CA SER A 612 14.95 -14.66 14.07
C SER A 612 15.89 -14.59 15.27
N SER A 613 15.36 -14.94 16.45
CA SER A 613 16.09 -15.13 17.71
C SER A 613 16.94 -16.40 17.62
N LYS A 614 18.07 -16.33 16.93
CA LYS A 614 19.03 -17.44 16.79
C LYS A 614 19.75 -17.75 18.11
N VAL A 615 19.02 -18.37 19.04
CA VAL A 615 19.57 -19.18 20.12
C VAL A 615 20.40 -20.29 19.45
N LYS A 616 21.72 -20.18 19.51
CA LYS A 616 22.63 -21.15 18.90
C LYS A 616 22.73 -22.40 19.76
N SER A 617 21.84 -23.37 19.54
CA SER A 617 21.96 -24.74 20.04
C SER A 617 23.15 -25.46 19.39
N ALA A 618 24.35 -25.17 19.88
CA ALA A 618 25.62 -25.65 19.32
C ALA A 618 25.92 -27.12 19.69
N ALA A 619 25.13 -28.06 19.19
CA ALA A 619 25.37 -29.49 19.32
C ALA A 619 26.20 -30.04 18.13
N LYS A 620 27.53 -30.06 18.27
CA LYS A 620 28.42 -30.85 17.39
C LYS A 620 28.80 -32.16 18.08
N SER A 621 28.35 -33.28 17.54
CA SER A 621 28.85 -34.62 17.91
C SER A 621 29.89 -35.10 16.88
N PRO A 622 31.17 -35.28 17.25
CA PRO A 622 32.15 -35.95 16.40
C PRO A 622 32.03 -37.48 16.55
N GLY A 623 31.98 -38.21 15.44
CA GLY A 623 31.94 -39.68 15.44
C GLY A 623 32.90 -40.27 14.42
N ARG A 624 34.02 -40.84 14.88
CA ARG A 624 34.97 -41.59 14.05
C ARG A 624 34.91 -43.08 14.43
N THR A 625 35.06 -43.97 13.47
CA THR A 625 34.88 -45.42 13.63
C THR A 625 35.93 -46.09 14.52
N LYS A 626 35.49 -46.83 15.56
CA LYS A 626 35.73 -48.29 15.73
C LYS A 626 35.21 -48.89 17.06
N THR A 627 34.46 -49.99 16.93
CA THR A 627 34.34 -51.19 17.80
C THR A 627 34.37 -51.15 19.35
N LYS A 628 33.25 -51.63 19.92
CA LYS A 628 33.09 -52.68 20.96
C LYS A 628 33.22 -52.38 22.49
N THR A 629 32.12 -52.79 23.16
CA THR A 629 31.95 -53.46 24.48
C THR A 629 31.89 -52.71 25.83
N THR A 630 30.94 -53.21 26.65
CA THR A 630 30.86 -53.28 28.13
C THR A 630 30.79 -52.00 28.99
N ALA A 631 29.55 -51.53 29.19
CA ALA A 631 28.77 -51.65 30.44
C ALA A 631 29.20 -50.98 31.78
N GLN A 632 28.16 -50.62 32.54
CA GLN A 632 28.06 -50.26 33.98
C GLN A 632 28.32 -48.80 34.43
N THR A 633 27.27 -48.27 35.07
CA THR A 633 27.11 -47.07 35.93
C THR A 633 27.63 -47.34 37.37
N PRO A 634 27.60 -46.41 38.37
CA PRO A 634 26.94 -45.08 38.45
C PRO A 634 27.78 -43.93 39.09
N ALA A 635 27.09 -42.80 39.38
CA ALA A 635 27.18 -41.95 40.59
C ALA A 635 27.75 -40.51 40.53
N SER A 636 26.93 -39.59 41.07
CA SER A 636 27.17 -38.24 41.66
C SER A 636 28.58 -37.62 41.63
N SER A 637 28.71 -36.33 41.27
CA SER A 637 28.45 -35.24 42.23
C SER A 637 28.40 -33.84 41.59
N THR A 638 27.69 -32.90 42.24
CA THR A 638 27.64 -31.46 41.90
C THR A 638 28.31 -30.62 42.98
N PRO A 639 29.24 -29.74 42.61
CA PRO A 639 29.22 -28.35 43.11
C PRO A 639 29.73 -27.35 42.05
N ASP A 640 29.80 -26.04 42.29
CA ASP A 640 28.86 -25.08 42.89
C ASP A 640 29.36 -23.70 42.42
N TRP A 641 28.46 -22.81 41.98
CA TRP A 641 28.81 -21.47 41.49
C TRP A 641 28.33 -20.33 42.39
N ILE A 642 27.50 -20.64 43.41
CA ILE A 642 26.87 -19.64 44.27
C ILE A 642 27.90 -18.97 45.19
N GLU A 643 28.95 -19.70 45.61
CA GLU A 643 30.01 -19.18 46.49
C GLU A 643 30.84 -18.04 45.85
N GLN A 644 30.92 -17.96 44.52
CA GLN A 644 31.65 -16.88 43.83
C GLN A 644 30.85 -15.58 43.69
N LEU A 645 29.51 -15.65 43.70
CA LEU A 645 28.66 -14.47 43.55
C LEU A 645 28.60 -13.64 44.85
N LEU A 646 28.58 -14.32 46.01
CA LEU A 646 28.48 -13.69 47.33
C LEU A 646 29.71 -12.84 47.73
N LYS A 647 30.89 -13.11 47.14
CA LYS A 647 32.14 -12.37 47.42
C LYS A 647 32.24 -10.99 46.73
N ARG A 648 31.19 -10.50 46.04
CA ARG A 648 31.16 -9.17 45.39
C ARG A 648 30.18 -8.15 45.99
N LEU A 649 29.47 -8.47 47.08
CA LEU A 649 28.41 -7.63 47.63
C LEU A 649 28.59 -7.26 49.12
N GLN A 650 29.81 -6.85 49.49
CA GLN A 650 30.18 -6.20 50.76
C GLN A 650 31.33 -5.22 50.49
N SER A 651 31.40 -3.96 50.94
CA SER A 651 30.45 -3.04 51.62
C SER A 651 30.94 -1.55 51.41
N PRO A 652 30.74 -0.49 52.24
CA PRO A 652 30.00 0.71 51.79
C PRO A 652 30.59 2.13 52.02
N THR A 653 29.92 3.17 51.45
CA THR A 653 29.92 4.63 51.86
C THR A 653 31.24 5.45 51.71
N GLU A 654 31.32 6.81 51.63
CA GLU A 654 30.50 7.97 52.09
C GLU A 654 30.36 9.15 51.04
N LYS A 655 30.13 10.43 51.45
CA LYS A 655 29.66 11.59 50.64
C LYS A 655 30.44 12.93 50.84
N SER A 656 30.30 13.86 49.86
CA SER A 656 30.41 15.36 49.99
C SER A 656 31.84 15.99 50.02
N LYS A 657 32.16 17.27 49.65
CA LYS A 657 31.41 18.52 49.33
C LYS A 657 32.04 19.43 48.20
N VAL A 658 31.19 19.93 47.28
CA VAL A 658 30.94 21.35 46.83
C VAL A 658 32.06 22.40 46.55
N LYS A 659 32.07 22.99 45.33
CA LYS A 659 32.02 24.45 44.92
C LYS A 659 32.20 24.57 43.37
N ILE A 660 31.48 25.32 42.51
CA ILE A 660 30.71 26.60 42.51
C ILE A 660 31.64 27.84 42.37
N PRO A 661 31.55 28.65 41.26
CA PRO A 661 30.51 29.69 41.07
C PRO A 661 29.91 29.84 39.64
N THR A 662 29.17 30.94 39.39
CA THR A 662 28.01 30.98 38.47
C THR A 662 27.87 32.27 37.63
N THR A 663 27.06 32.20 36.56
CA THR A 663 26.29 33.29 35.88
C THR A 663 26.96 34.58 35.37
N THR A 664 26.71 34.92 34.09
CA THR A 664 25.96 36.15 33.67
C THR A 664 25.58 36.17 32.17
N ARG A 665 24.60 37.01 31.80
CA ARG A 665 24.09 37.42 30.45
C ARG A 665 23.87 38.96 30.50
N PRO A 666 23.54 39.72 29.43
CA PRO A 666 23.32 39.38 28.01
C PRO A 666 24.38 40.12 27.11
N ALA A 667 24.19 40.75 25.93
CA ALA A 667 23.01 41.08 25.10
C ALA A 667 23.34 41.45 23.63
N THR A 668 22.28 41.52 22.80
CA THR A 668 22.10 42.30 21.55
C THR A 668 23.09 42.21 20.38
N THR A 669 22.55 41.86 19.21
CA THR A 669 23.04 42.24 17.87
C THR A 669 21.95 43.02 17.12
N LYS A 670 22.34 43.98 16.25
CA LYS A 670 21.38 44.73 15.41
C LYS A 670 22.01 45.17 14.07
N ALA A 671 21.39 44.70 12.99
CA ALA A 671 21.27 45.29 11.64
C ALA A 671 22.55 45.65 10.79
N PRO A 672 22.46 45.64 9.45
CA PRO A 672 23.60 45.83 8.54
C PRO A 672 23.56 47.17 7.74
N ARG A 673 24.63 47.48 6.96
CA ARG A 673 24.50 48.15 5.63
C ARG A 673 25.81 48.29 4.80
N SER A 674 25.79 47.72 3.59
CA SER A 674 26.43 48.27 2.36
C SER A 674 27.98 48.30 2.28
N ARG A 675 28.67 48.60 1.15
CA ARG A 675 28.25 49.19 -0.15
C ARG A 675 29.25 48.92 -1.31
N LYS A 676 28.73 48.72 -2.54
CA LYS A 676 29.29 49.04 -3.89
C LYS A 676 30.70 48.57 -4.36
N GLY A 677 30.72 47.98 -5.57
CA GLY A 677 31.74 48.19 -6.62
C GLY A 677 32.87 47.15 -6.71
N GLY A 678 33.41 46.78 -7.88
CA GLY A 678 33.07 47.17 -9.27
C GLY A 678 33.88 46.39 -10.33
N LYS A 679 33.60 46.64 -11.63
CA LYS A 679 34.22 46.12 -12.88
C LYS A 679 35.77 45.87 -12.76
N SER A 680 36.43 44.92 -13.43
CA SER A 680 36.37 44.67 -14.90
C SER A 680 37.15 43.43 -15.43
N THR A 681 36.68 42.90 -16.57
CA THR A 681 37.40 42.32 -17.75
C THR A 681 38.75 41.55 -17.71
N GLN A 682 38.70 40.36 -18.34
CA GLN A 682 39.58 39.83 -19.43
C GLN A 682 40.89 39.02 -19.21
N ARG A 683 41.02 37.99 -20.09
CA ARG A 683 42.23 37.32 -20.67
C ARG A 683 43.16 36.55 -19.71
N ARG A 684 43.30 35.21 -19.86
CA ARG A 684 44.09 34.43 -20.86
C ARG A 684 45.62 34.65 -20.76
N GLY A 685 46.41 33.63 -20.36
CA GLY A 685 47.87 33.64 -20.61
C GLY A 685 48.77 32.61 -19.89
N GLN A 686 48.95 31.43 -20.50
CA GLN A 686 50.17 30.60 -20.56
C GLN A 686 51.12 30.32 -19.34
N LYS A 687 51.22 29.02 -19.05
CA LYS A 687 52.32 28.25 -18.43
C LYS A 687 53.76 28.71 -18.76
N LYS A 688 54.70 28.59 -17.79
CA LYS A 688 55.80 27.58 -17.79
C LYS A 688 56.73 27.62 -16.54
N LYS A 689 57.08 26.42 -16.03
CA LYS A 689 58.39 25.86 -15.58
C LYS A 689 59.46 26.75 -14.88
N THR A 690 60.35 26.30 -13.97
CA THR A 690 60.54 25.11 -13.07
C THR A 690 61.86 25.30 -12.29
N LYS A 691 61.96 24.91 -10.99
CA LYS A 691 62.94 23.92 -10.45
C LYS A 691 62.90 23.75 -8.90
N THR A 692 63.39 22.58 -8.46
CA THR A 692 63.55 21.99 -7.10
C THR A 692 64.86 22.46 -6.39
N PRO A 693 65.23 22.02 -5.14
CA PRO A 693 64.78 20.91 -4.25
C PRO A 693 64.12 21.39 -2.92
N GLY A 694 63.54 20.59 -2.00
CA GLY A 694 63.92 19.30 -1.38
C GLY A 694 64.76 19.55 -0.11
N ASN A 695 64.64 18.88 1.05
CA ASN A 695 63.84 17.75 1.58
C ASN A 695 63.88 17.87 3.15
N SER A 696 63.16 17.20 4.06
CA SER A 696 62.15 16.12 4.14
C SER A 696 61.30 16.33 5.44
N GLY A 697 60.41 15.48 5.97
CA GLY A 697 59.88 14.16 5.57
C GLY A 697 59.18 13.43 6.74
N LYS A 698 57.92 13.00 6.56
CA LYS A 698 57.25 11.99 7.42
C LYS A 698 56.50 10.99 6.54
N LYS A 699 56.73 9.68 6.77
CA LYS A 699 56.18 8.58 5.97
C LYS A 699 54.65 8.57 5.99
N GLN A 700 54.02 8.75 4.82
CA GLN A 700 52.80 8.02 4.50
C GLN A 700 53.19 6.69 3.85
N ILE A 701 52.50 5.61 4.22
CA ILE A 701 52.59 4.33 3.52
C ILE A 701 51.53 4.37 2.42
N SER A 702 51.91 4.79 1.23
CA SER A 702 51.10 4.63 0.03
C SER A 702 51.27 3.21 -0.48
N SER A 703 50.26 2.35 -0.26
CA SER A 703 50.17 1.07 -0.97
C SER A 703 49.97 1.35 -2.46
N GLU A 704 50.88 0.86 -3.31
CA GLU A 704 50.69 0.90 -4.75
C GLU A 704 49.44 0.09 -5.11
N VAL A 705 48.53 0.68 -5.91
CA VAL A 705 47.35 -0.03 -6.37
C VAL A 705 47.78 -0.99 -7.47
N HIS A 706 47.63 -2.29 -7.26
CA HIS A 706 47.99 -3.31 -8.24
C HIS A 706 46.93 -3.44 -9.34
N ASN A 707 47.35 -3.89 -10.54
CA ASN A 707 46.43 -4.20 -11.64
C ASN A 707 45.35 -5.20 -11.19
N GLY A 708 44.11 -4.97 -11.62
CA GLY A 708 42.95 -5.80 -11.27
C GLY A 708 42.30 -5.47 -9.93
N ALA A 709 42.84 -4.50 -9.16
CA ALA A 709 42.15 -3.96 -8.00
C ALA A 709 40.85 -3.26 -8.41
N VAL A 710 39.81 -3.41 -7.59
CA VAL A 710 38.47 -2.83 -7.82
C VAL A 710 38.07 -1.89 -6.68
N ARG A 711 37.22 -0.92 -6.98
CA ARG A 711 36.56 -0.04 -5.99
C ARG A 711 35.10 0.21 -6.37
N LEU A 712 34.29 0.58 -5.39
CA LEU A 712 32.92 1.01 -5.60
C LEU A 712 32.78 2.52 -5.47
N VAL A 713 32.09 3.15 -6.42
CA VAL A 713 31.78 4.58 -6.39
C VAL A 713 30.26 4.77 -6.41
N ASN A 714 29.77 5.59 -5.48
CA ASN A 714 28.36 5.99 -5.37
C ASN A 714 28.26 7.34 -4.64
N SER A 715 27.17 8.08 -4.88
CA SER A 715 26.92 9.40 -4.30
C SER A 715 26.78 9.40 -2.76
N GLN A 716 26.38 8.29 -2.17
CA GLN A 716 26.17 8.13 -0.73
C GLN A 716 27.42 7.67 0.04
N LYS A 717 28.56 7.46 -0.64
CA LYS A 717 29.83 6.93 -0.08
C LYS A 717 29.67 5.63 0.72
N LYS A 718 28.67 4.79 0.39
CA LYS A 718 28.49 3.46 0.98
C LYS A 718 29.61 2.53 0.50
N SER A 719 30.10 1.64 1.37
CA SER A 719 31.17 0.69 1.02
C SER A 719 30.68 -0.65 0.44
N ASP A 720 29.38 -0.95 0.59
CA ASP A 720 28.75 -2.22 0.21
C ASP A 720 28.13 -2.22 -1.19
N ARG A 721 28.10 -1.08 -1.88
CA ARG A 721 27.42 -0.91 -3.17
C ARG A 721 28.04 0.21 -4.01
N GLY A 722 27.90 0.14 -5.32
CA GLY A 722 28.34 1.20 -6.22
C GLY A 722 28.66 0.71 -7.63
N ARG A 723 28.98 1.68 -8.50
CA ARG A 723 29.59 1.44 -9.80
C ARG A 723 30.95 0.79 -9.59
N VAL A 724 31.26 -0.24 -10.37
CA VAL A 724 32.56 -0.91 -10.33
C VAL A 724 33.55 -0.13 -11.18
N GLU A 725 34.60 0.34 -10.53
CA GLU A 725 35.79 0.85 -11.19
C GLU A 725 36.94 -0.12 -10.94
N ILE A 726 37.74 -0.40 -11.97
CA ILE A 726 38.90 -1.27 -11.95
C ILE A 726 40.17 -0.48 -12.27
N PHE A 727 41.28 -0.85 -11.64
CA PHE A 727 42.60 -0.27 -11.88
C PHE A 727 43.41 -1.14 -12.84
N ILE A 728 43.85 -0.58 -13.97
CA ILE A 728 44.66 -1.28 -14.96
C ILE A 728 45.69 -0.32 -15.55
N ASN A 729 46.96 -0.75 -15.58
CA ASN A 729 48.09 -0.07 -16.22
C ASN A 729 48.30 1.40 -15.78
N GLY A 730 47.96 1.72 -14.54
CA GLY A 730 48.14 3.04 -13.95
C GLY A 730 46.89 3.93 -13.94
N GLU A 731 45.79 3.54 -14.60
CA GLU A 731 44.54 4.30 -14.62
C GLU A 731 43.36 3.54 -13.98
N TRP A 732 42.40 4.30 -13.43
CA TRP A 732 41.09 3.80 -13.02
C TRP A 732 40.10 4.00 -14.16
N GLY A 733 39.26 3.00 -14.41
CA GLY A 733 38.16 3.08 -15.36
C GLY A 733 37.03 2.14 -15.03
N THR A 734 35.94 2.20 -15.78
CA THR A 734 34.72 1.43 -15.53
C THR A 734 34.71 0.11 -16.28
N VAL A 735 33.71 -0.71 -15.97
CA VAL A 735 33.44 -1.99 -16.62
C VAL A 735 32.06 -1.90 -17.26
N CYS A 736 31.90 -2.34 -18.50
CA CYS A 736 30.58 -2.41 -19.14
C CYS A 736 29.74 -3.55 -18.54
N ASP A 737 28.41 -3.36 -18.52
CA ASP A 737 27.46 -4.33 -18.01
C ASP A 737 27.01 -5.38 -19.04
N ASP A 738 27.57 -5.37 -20.25
CA ASP A 738 27.42 -6.44 -21.24
C ASP A 738 27.88 -7.78 -20.66
N LEU A 739 26.99 -8.78 -20.72
CA LEU A 739 27.11 -10.11 -20.08
C LEU A 739 27.31 -10.10 -18.53
N TRP A 740 27.28 -8.93 -17.88
CA TRP A 740 27.42 -8.78 -16.43
C TRP A 740 26.29 -9.49 -15.67
N ASN A 741 26.67 -10.29 -14.68
CA ASN A 741 25.76 -11.18 -13.97
C ASN A 741 26.27 -11.47 -12.54
N THR A 742 25.48 -12.20 -11.74
CA THR A 742 25.77 -12.45 -10.32
C THR A 742 27.09 -13.19 -10.06
N LYS A 743 27.59 -14.01 -11.00
CA LYS A 743 28.91 -14.66 -10.86
C LYS A 743 30.05 -13.64 -11.02
N THR A 744 29.95 -12.74 -11.98
CA THR A 744 30.90 -11.64 -12.18
C THR A 744 30.88 -10.67 -10.99
N ALA A 745 29.69 -10.30 -10.52
CA ALA A 745 29.53 -9.47 -9.31
C ALA A 745 30.05 -10.17 -8.03
N ALA A 746 29.95 -11.49 -7.91
CA ALA A 746 30.52 -12.24 -6.77
C ALA A 746 32.06 -12.18 -6.71
N VAL A 747 32.75 -12.06 -7.86
CA VAL A 747 34.21 -11.80 -7.88
C VAL A 747 34.50 -10.43 -7.28
N VAL A 748 33.80 -9.38 -7.71
CA VAL A 748 33.97 -8.01 -7.18
C VAL A 748 33.69 -7.94 -5.68
N CYS A 749 32.58 -8.52 -5.22
CA CYS A 749 32.23 -8.53 -3.80
C CYS A 749 33.31 -9.26 -2.97
N ARG A 750 33.85 -10.39 -3.45
CA ARG A 750 34.95 -11.10 -2.78
C ARG A 750 36.25 -10.31 -2.79
N GLN A 751 36.61 -9.63 -3.89
CA GLN A 751 37.80 -8.76 -3.95
C GLN A 751 37.74 -7.63 -2.91
N LEU A 752 36.54 -7.14 -2.61
CA LEU A 752 36.26 -6.10 -1.61
C LEU A 752 36.08 -6.66 -0.18
N GLY A 753 36.25 -7.97 0.02
CA GLY A 753 36.15 -8.63 1.33
C GLY A 753 34.73 -9.04 1.76
N PHE A 754 33.70 -8.81 0.94
CA PHE A 754 32.33 -9.24 1.24
C PHE A 754 32.15 -10.73 0.98
N SER A 755 31.30 -11.36 1.79
CA SER A 755 31.05 -12.81 1.76
C SER A 755 29.98 -13.22 0.74
N HIS A 756 29.11 -12.30 0.35
CA HIS A 756 27.98 -12.52 -0.56
C HIS A 756 27.82 -11.36 -1.55
N VAL A 757 27.33 -11.69 -2.74
CA VAL A 757 26.70 -10.73 -3.67
C VAL A 757 25.20 -10.66 -3.35
N VAL A 758 24.63 -9.46 -3.45
CA VAL A 758 23.19 -9.20 -3.36
C VAL A 758 22.62 -8.86 -4.73
N LYS A 759 23.34 -8.05 -5.53
CA LYS A 759 22.92 -7.66 -6.88
C LYS A 759 24.12 -7.49 -7.81
N ALA A 760 24.02 -8.04 -9.03
CA ALA A 760 24.77 -7.55 -10.17
C ALA A 760 23.98 -6.39 -10.77
N SER A 761 24.53 -5.19 -10.70
CA SER A 761 23.85 -3.94 -11.06
C SER A 761 24.29 -3.47 -12.46
N LYS A 762 23.37 -2.78 -13.14
CA LYS A 762 23.36 -2.55 -14.59
C LYS A 762 22.94 -1.11 -14.91
N GLN A 763 23.04 -0.71 -16.17
CA GLN A 763 22.51 0.54 -16.73
C GLN A 763 22.91 1.79 -15.93
N ALA A 764 24.16 1.85 -15.45
CA ALA A 764 24.71 2.94 -14.65
C ALA A 764 23.84 3.32 -13.43
N GLU A 765 23.20 2.35 -12.77
CA GLU A 765 22.36 2.50 -11.57
C GLU A 765 23.02 3.32 -10.43
N PHE A 766 24.35 3.30 -10.35
CA PHE A 766 25.13 4.08 -9.36
C PHE A 766 25.75 5.38 -9.93
N GLY A 767 25.26 5.80 -11.10
CA GLY A 767 25.74 6.94 -11.89
C GLY A 767 26.79 6.52 -12.93
N SER A 768 26.81 7.24 -14.05
CA SER A 768 27.80 7.08 -15.13
C SER A 768 29.13 7.81 -14.81
N ALA A 769 30.22 7.39 -15.44
CA ALA A 769 31.58 7.90 -15.24
C ALA A 769 32.15 8.58 -16.49
N ASN A 770 31.41 9.51 -17.08
CA ASN A 770 31.74 10.25 -18.32
C ASN A 770 33.13 10.95 -18.35
N ASN A 771 33.89 10.91 -17.25
CA ASN A 771 35.24 11.47 -17.10
C ASN A 771 36.34 10.38 -16.92
N LEU A 772 35.98 9.10 -17.01
CA LEU A 772 36.90 7.95 -17.00
C LEU A 772 36.88 7.28 -18.38
N ARG A 773 37.52 6.12 -18.50
CA ARG A 773 37.43 5.23 -19.67
C ARG A 773 36.70 3.95 -19.27
N ILE A 774 35.94 3.35 -20.19
CA ILE A 774 35.50 1.95 -20.05
C ILE A 774 36.71 1.07 -20.37
N LEU A 775 37.13 0.24 -19.41
CA LEU A 775 38.36 -0.55 -19.51
C LEU A 775 38.10 -2.05 -19.70
N LEU A 776 36.93 -2.57 -19.38
CA LEU A 776 36.55 -3.96 -19.60
C LEU A 776 35.12 -4.08 -20.14
N ASP A 777 34.89 -5.14 -20.92
CA ASP A 777 33.64 -5.44 -21.63
C ASP A 777 33.51 -6.98 -21.82
N ASP A 778 32.30 -7.49 -22.08
CA ASP A 778 31.93 -8.92 -22.16
C ASP A 778 32.33 -9.76 -20.91
N VAL A 779 32.32 -9.18 -19.70
CA VAL A 779 33.02 -9.76 -18.54
C VAL A 779 32.30 -10.96 -17.93
N GLN A 780 32.74 -12.15 -18.35
CA GLN A 780 32.19 -13.46 -17.98
C GLN A 780 33.10 -14.17 -16.97
N CYS A 781 32.70 -14.17 -15.70
CA CYS A 781 33.34 -14.94 -14.63
C CYS A 781 32.58 -16.23 -14.32
N THR A 782 33.29 -17.29 -13.91
CA THR A 782 32.69 -18.48 -13.27
C THR A 782 32.22 -18.21 -11.83
N GLY A 783 32.76 -17.15 -11.21
CA GLY A 783 32.49 -16.74 -9.83
C GLY A 783 33.61 -17.14 -8.86
N LYS A 784 34.69 -17.78 -9.32
CA LYS A 784 35.81 -18.32 -8.52
C LYS A 784 37.14 -17.58 -8.72
N GLU A 785 37.18 -16.65 -9.68
CA GLU A 785 38.33 -15.86 -10.09
C GLU A 785 38.87 -14.98 -8.96
N LYS A 786 40.17 -14.63 -9.00
CA LYS A 786 40.78 -13.76 -7.98
C LYS A 786 40.48 -12.28 -8.26
N THR A 787 40.45 -11.90 -9.53
CA THR A 787 40.19 -10.55 -10.03
C THR A 787 39.30 -10.61 -11.27
N LEU A 788 38.68 -9.49 -11.65
CA LEU A 788 37.99 -9.36 -12.93
C LEU A 788 38.92 -9.54 -14.16
N LEU A 789 40.24 -9.40 -14.01
CA LEU A 789 41.22 -9.65 -15.08
C LEU A 789 41.48 -11.15 -15.32
N ASP A 790 41.11 -12.02 -14.37
CA ASP A 790 41.19 -13.47 -14.57
C ASP A 790 39.93 -14.03 -15.26
N CYS A 791 38.90 -13.20 -15.48
CA CYS A 791 37.66 -13.56 -16.17
C CYS A 791 37.78 -13.39 -17.68
N LYS A 792 36.95 -14.11 -18.45
CA LYS A 792 36.86 -13.92 -19.90
C LYS A 792 36.28 -12.53 -20.21
N HIS A 793 36.93 -11.75 -21.05
CA HIS A 793 36.53 -10.38 -21.41
C HIS A 793 37.00 -10.01 -22.83
N LYS A 794 36.37 -9.00 -23.46
CA LYS A 794 36.67 -8.50 -24.83
C LYS A 794 38.12 -8.01 -25.02
N GLY A 795 38.78 -7.65 -23.91
CA GLY A 795 40.16 -7.15 -23.85
C GLY A 795 40.23 -5.72 -23.32
N VAL A 796 41.33 -5.35 -22.67
CA VAL A 796 41.44 -4.06 -21.97
C VAL A 796 41.27 -2.89 -22.92
N GLY A 797 40.32 -2.00 -22.62
CA GLY A 797 40.00 -0.81 -23.40
C GLY A 797 39.33 -1.08 -24.76
N LYS A 798 38.84 -2.30 -25.01
CA LYS A 798 38.02 -2.65 -26.17
C LYS A 798 36.56 -2.80 -25.73
N HIS A 799 35.69 -1.89 -26.16
CA HIS A 799 34.27 -1.95 -25.86
C HIS A 799 33.41 -1.40 -27.02
N ASN A 800 32.15 -1.80 -27.08
CA ASN A 800 31.10 -1.11 -27.87
C ASN A 800 30.23 -0.18 -27.02
N CYS A 801 30.30 -0.31 -25.70
CA CYS A 801 29.39 0.33 -24.76
C CYS A 801 29.61 1.84 -24.57
N THR A 802 28.59 2.51 -24.06
CA THR A 802 28.65 3.88 -23.51
C THR A 802 28.72 3.84 -21.96
N HIS A 803 28.95 5.00 -21.33
CA HIS A 803 28.88 5.09 -19.87
C HIS A 803 27.46 4.98 -19.28
N GLN A 804 26.42 4.83 -20.11
CA GLN A 804 25.10 4.40 -19.62
C GLN A 804 25.09 2.90 -19.26
N GLU A 805 26.03 2.11 -19.79
CA GLU A 805 26.24 0.69 -19.48
C GLU A 805 27.30 0.46 -18.39
N ASP A 806 27.67 1.49 -17.59
CA ASP A 806 28.63 1.33 -16.49
C ASP A 806 28.08 0.35 -15.42
N ALA A 807 28.76 -0.78 -15.23
CA ALA A 807 28.36 -1.86 -14.34
C ALA A 807 28.49 -1.52 -12.85
N GLY A 808 27.66 -2.14 -12.03
CA GLY A 808 27.66 -1.98 -10.57
C GLY A 808 27.53 -3.29 -9.79
N VAL A 809 27.64 -3.21 -8.47
CA VAL A 809 27.30 -4.30 -7.54
C VAL A 809 26.63 -3.80 -6.26
N ILE A 810 25.92 -4.71 -5.60
CA ILE A 810 25.58 -4.65 -4.17
C ILE A 810 26.11 -5.93 -3.52
N CYS A 811 26.79 -5.79 -2.38
CA CYS A 811 27.49 -6.85 -1.66
C CYS A 811 27.02 -6.92 -0.19
N SER A 812 27.33 -8.03 0.50
CA SER A 812 26.93 -8.22 1.90
C SER A 812 27.84 -9.19 2.68
N HIS A 813 27.92 -9.01 3.99
CA HIS A 813 28.49 -9.99 4.95
C HIS A 813 27.42 -10.92 5.56
N LYS A 814 26.14 -10.68 5.28
CA LYS A 814 25.01 -11.53 5.66
C LYS A 814 24.46 -12.19 4.38
N GLY A 815 24.28 -13.51 4.39
CA GLY A 815 23.73 -14.24 3.25
C GLY A 815 22.34 -13.72 2.84
N ASN A 816 22.03 -13.77 1.54
CA ASN A 816 20.69 -13.48 1.07
C ASN A 816 19.72 -14.55 1.60
N PRO A 817 18.49 -14.23 2.03
CA PRO A 817 17.56 -15.23 2.57
C PRO A 817 16.98 -16.22 1.53
N GLU A 818 17.32 -16.06 0.26
CA GLU A 818 16.62 -16.66 -0.89
C GLU A 818 17.53 -17.61 -1.71
N THR A 819 18.48 -18.28 -1.03
CA THR A 819 19.34 -19.35 -1.58
C THR A 819 19.63 -20.42 -0.54
#